data_AF-A0A7C7J168-F1
#
_entry.id   AF-A0A7C7J168-F1
#
_cell.length_a   1.000
_cell.length_b   1.000
_cell.length_c   1.000
_cell.angle_alpha   90.00
_cell.angle_beta   90.00
_cell.angle_gamma   90.00
#
_symmetry.space_group_name_H-M   'P 1'
#
loop_
_entity.id
_entity.type
_entity.pdbx_description
1 polymer ?
#
loop_
_entity_poly.entity_id
_entity_poly.type
_entity_poly.pdbx_seq_one_letter_code
_entity_poly.pdbx_strand_id
1 'polypeptide(L)'
;MRKFLSLIGLFTMIGLLHAGNQGSDLQIKTDEWFQNHPDSYPHWMTPEEEQRKDEIGRDFYPTDPPIGPVRNIAEFEPMEGVLVRYPFGISYSVIAEMSEDIMVTTIVSGQSQENTVTNYYSSNGVNLDNCIFLHAPTESYWTRDYGPWYVVNGNNEVGIVNFIYNRPRPNDNDIPIEVAEFLDIELYGMNLITAGGNYMTDGMGISAASELVWEENPSQSHAEIAQLLEDFTGVTNFHVIPDPNNTYIDHIDCWGKFLDVNKVLVRSVPTSHNQYDEIEATADYFSNQMSSYGTPYEVYRVYTPQNQPYTNSLILNDKVFVPITGSSWDDDALASYEEAMPGYEVLGFTGSWESTDALHCRAKGVADRGMLYIRHIPLSGEIPSSNGDFEITATVIPYSGASVNNNSPTVYYRVDGGGYQSTVMESIIGNEFSGYIPALPFGGEVAYYIHAADASGRSENHPFIGAPDPHIFQVISTQLEMDLPHLESWNLVGLPLVVTDPGYLNLFPTATENSFFSYSPSGYTPETSFSAGNGYWLHFEEAGTHIILGEPFSEITIELTEGWNLISGISSTVNADQIIDPNDLIIPNTLFEFQGASGYVYAQSLEPGKGYWIRSFNAGEITITNSNNTQNRKN
;
A
#
# COMPACT_ATOMS: atom_id res chain seq x y z
N MET A 1 -28.93 2.25 -75.15
CA MET A 1 -28.50 0.84 -75.37
C MET A 1 -28.17 0.28 -74.00
N ARG A 2 -29.02 -0.63 -73.50
CA ARG A 2 -28.68 -2.03 -73.15
C ARG A 2 -27.75 -2.14 -71.93
N LYS A 3 -28.28 -2.35 -70.73
CA LYS A 3 -28.75 -3.63 -70.11
C LYS A 3 -27.59 -4.36 -69.40
N PHE A 4 -27.68 -4.52 -68.08
CA PHE A 4 -27.81 -5.79 -67.31
C PHE A 4 -27.67 -5.47 -65.79
N LEU A 5 -28.80 -5.43 -65.05
CA LEU A 5 -29.31 -6.45 -64.09
C LEU A 5 -28.53 -6.48 -62.75
N SER A 6 -29.10 -5.96 -61.64
CA SER A 6 -30.14 -6.51 -60.74
C SER A 6 -29.58 -7.43 -59.64
N LEU A 7 -29.33 -6.87 -58.45
CA LEU A 7 -29.51 -7.54 -57.15
C LEU A 7 -29.41 -6.52 -55.99
N ILE A 8 -30.27 -5.50 -55.97
CA ILE A 8 -30.43 -4.63 -54.80
C ILE A 8 -31.92 -4.40 -54.64
N GLY A 9 -32.54 -5.20 -53.77
CA GLY A 9 -33.98 -5.16 -53.59
C GLY A 9 -34.47 -6.33 -52.77
N LEU A 10 -33.94 -6.50 -51.55
CA LEU A 10 -34.62 -7.25 -50.49
C LEU A 10 -33.96 -7.09 -49.09
N PHE A 11 -33.58 -5.88 -48.66
CA PHE A 11 -33.16 -5.66 -47.25
C PHE A 11 -33.46 -4.22 -46.78
N THR A 12 -34.65 -3.72 -47.10
CA THR A 12 -35.12 -2.41 -46.63
C THR A 12 -36.60 -2.49 -46.27
N MET A 13 -36.97 -3.36 -45.32
CA MET A 13 -38.24 -3.26 -44.58
C MET A 13 -38.39 -4.28 -43.42
N ILE A 14 -37.33 -4.59 -42.66
CA ILE A 14 -37.45 -5.31 -41.38
C ILE A 14 -36.46 -4.71 -40.36
N GLY A 15 -36.62 -3.42 -40.10
CA GLY A 15 -35.79 -2.66 -39.16
C GLY A 15 -36.53 -1.50 -38.52
N LEU A 16 -37.86 -1.63 -38.35
CA LEU A 16 -38.71 -0.56 -37.81
C LEU A 16 -39.86 -1.08 -36.94
N LEU A 17 -39.74 -2.31 -36.42
CA LEU A 17 -40.71 -2.90 -35.50
C LEU A 17 -39.99 -3.69 -34.41
N HIS A 18 -39.15 -3.03 -33.59
CA HIS A 18 -38.80 -3.47 -32.23
C HIS A 18 -38.51 -2.28 -31.27
N ALA A 19 -38.78 -1.03 -31.69
CA ALA A 19 -38.73 0.14 -30.80
C ALA A 19 -40.05 0.33 -30.03
N GLY A 20 -40.48 -0.72 -29.32
CA GLY A 20 -41.69 -0.69 -28.52
C GLY A 20 -41.66 -1.77 -27.45
N ASN A 21 -41.03 -1.48 -26.31
CA ASN A 21 -41.59 -1.72 -24.96
C ASN A 21 -40.66 -1.41 -23.77
N GLN A 22 -39.47 -0.80 -23.91
CA GLN A 22 -38.65 -0.51 -22.72
C GLN A 22 -39.30 0.49 -21.75
N GLY A 23 -40.08 1.45 -22.25
CA GLY A 23 -40.87 2.36 -21.41
C GLY A 23 -42.00 1.69 -20.62
N SER A 24 -42.32 0.41 -20.88
CA SER A 24 -43.37 -0.31 -20.13
C SER A 24 -42.80 -1.07 -18.92
N ASP A 25 -41.59 -1.61 -19.03
CA ASP A 25 -41.02 -2.48 -17.98
C ASP A 25 -40.44 -1.66 -16.82
N LEU A 26 -39.70 -0.58 -17.13
CA LEU A 26 -39.18 0.35 -16.11
C LEU A 26 -40.31 1.11 -15.41
N GLN A 27 -41.40 1.42 -16.12
CA GLN A 27 -42.58 2.02 -15.53
C GLN A 27 -43.24 1.04 -14.54
N ILE A 28 -43.41 -0.23 -14.92
CA ILE A 28 -43.93 -1.26 -14.01
C ILE A 28 -43.03 -1.40 -12.78
N LYS A 29 -41.70 -1.52 -12.96
CA LYS A 29 -40.75 -1.61 -11.84
C LYS A 29 -40.86 -0.40 -10.91
N THR A 30 -41.01 0.79 -11.48
CA THR A 30 -41.17 2.06 -10.72
C THR A 30 -42.50 2.10 -9.96
N ASP A 31 -43.60 1.68 -10.59
CA ASP A 31 -44.92 1.64 -9.96
C ASP A 31 -44.96 0.61 -8.82
N GLU A 32 -44.34 -0.56 -9.01
CA GLU A 32 -44.17 -1.58 -7.97
C GLU A 32 -43.28 -1.11 -6.82
N TRP A 33 -42.23 -0.32 -7.13
CA TRP A 33 -41.40 0.28 -6.09
C TRP A 33 -42.19 1.19 -5.17
N PHE A 34 -42.93 2.16 -5.72
CA PHE A 34 -43.70 3.12 -4.92
C PHE A 34 -44.86 2.47 -4.15
N GLN A 35 -45.36 1.30 -4.59
CA GLN A 35 -46.31 0.53 -3.79
C GLN A 35 -45.69 -0.03 -2.50
N ASN A 36 -44.41 -0.41 -2.55
CA ASN A 36 -43.69 -0.99 -1.42
C ASN A 36 -42.92 0.05 -0.59
N HIS A 37 -42.51 1.15 -1.22
CA HIS A 37 -41.70 2.24 -0.65
C HIS A 37 -42.30 3.60 -1.02
N PRO A 38 -43.51 3.94 -0.50
CA PRO A 38 -44.24 5.14 -0.92
C PRO A 38 -43.51 6.47 -0.63
N ASP A 39 -42.55 6.45 0.30
CA ASP A 39 -41.83 7.62 0.80
C ASP A 39 -40.34 7.61 0.42
N SER A 40 -39.95 6.79 -0.57
CA SER A 40 -38.59 6.78 -1.12
C SER A 40 -38.64 6.60 -2.63
N TYR A 41 -37.92 7.43 -3.37
CA TYR A 41 -37.61 7.17 -4.77
C TYR A 41 -36.83 5.85 -4.92
N PRO A 42 -36.77 5.21 -6.12
CA PRO A 42 -35.95 4.02 -6.45
C PRO A 42 -34.51 4.37 -6.87
N HIS A 43 -33.59 3.40 -6.88
CA HIS A 43 -32.16 3.67 -7.12
C HIS A 43 -31.92 4.12 -8.58
N TRP A 44 -32.69 3.54 -9.51
CA TRP A 44 -32.69 3.93 -10.91
C TRP A 44 -33.39 5.27 -11.14
N MET A 45 -33.03 5.92 -12.24
CA MET A 45 -33.77 7.07 -12.77
C MET A 45 -35.16 6.61 -13.21
N THR A 46 -36.21 7.12 -12.58
CA THR A 46 -37.60 6.82 -12.99
C THR A 46 -37.93 7.44 -14.35
N PRO A 47 -38.94 6.94 -15.09
CA PRO A 47 -39.38 7.56 -16.35
C PRO A 47 -39.83 9.03 -16.23
N GLU A 48 -40.26 9.45 -15.03
CA GLU A 48 -40.59 10.84 -14.73
C GLU A 48 -39.32 11.67 -14.50
N GLU A 49 -38.37 11.17 -13.70
CA GLU A 49 -37.08 11.83 -13.47
C GLU A 49 -36.27 11.96 -14.77
N GLU A 50 -36.35 10.99 -15.68
CA GLU A 50 -35.71 11.05 -16.99
C GLU A 50 -36.14 12.29 -17.81
N GLN A 51 -37.38 12.76 -17.61
CA GLN A 51 -37.91 13.97 -18.25
C GLN A 51 -37.44 15.27 -17.58
N ARG A 52 -36.80 15.17 -16.41
CA ARG A 52 -36.28 16.28 -15.60
C ARG A 52 -34.75 16.28 -15.53
N LYS A 53 -34.07 15.53 -16.39
CA LYS A 53 -32.59 15.50 -16.42
C LYS A 53 -31.96 16.89 -16.60
N ASP A 54 -32.66 17.81 -17.25
CA ASP A 54 -32.25 19.19 -17.41
C ASP A 54 -32.27 20.01 -16.09
N GLU A 55 -32.87 19.47 -15.02
CA GLU A 55 -32.85 20.07 -13.69
C GLU A 55 -31.57 19.74 -12.89
N ILE A 56 -30.83 18.69 -13.28
CA ILE A 56 -29.59 18.28 -12.60
C ILE A 56 -28.57 19.41 -12.65
N GLY A 57 -28.07 19.83 -11.48
CA GLY A 57 -27.06 20.87 -11.33
C GLY A 57 -27.55 22.31 -11.57
N ARG A 58 -28.84 22.54 -11.86
CA ARG A 58 -29.36 23.89 -12.18
C ARG A 58 -29.20 24.88 -11.02
N ASP A 59 -29.39 24.39 -9.80
CA ASP A 59 -29.36 25.19 -8.58
C ASP A 59 -28.07 24.95 -7.77
N PHE A 60 -27.02 24.40 -8.41
CA PHE A 60 -25.70 24.18 -7.80
C PHE A 60 -24.85 25.45 -7.83
N TYR A 61 -24.15 25.73 -6.72
CA TYR A 61 -23.26 26.88 -6.57
C TYR A 61 -21.83 26.41 -6.36
N PRO A 62 -20.98 26.41 -7.40
CA PRO A 62 -19.57 26.09 -7.25
C PRO A 62 -18.87 27.07 -6.30
N THR A 63 -17.92 26.57 -5.53
CA THR A 63 -17.05 27.38 -4.68
C THR A 63 -15.62 27.37 -5.21
N ASP A 64 -14.73 28.16 -4.61
CA ASP A 64 -13.29 27.90 -4.73
C ASP A 64 -12.97 26.55 -4.05
N PRO A 65 -11.92 25.83 -4.51
CA PRO A 65 -11.47 24.59 -3.87
C PRO A 65 -10.92 24.85 -2.45
N PRO A 66 -10.79 23.80 -1.62
CA PRO A 66 -10.07 23.90 -0.35
C PRO A 66 -8.64 24.40 -0.57
N ILE A 67 -8.08 25.07 0.43
CA ILE A 67 -6.66 25.44 0.38
C ILE A 67 -5.79 24.18 0.36
N GLY A 68 -4.77 24.17 -0.50
CA GLY A 68 -3.85 23.04 -0.60
C GLY A 68 -2.79 22.98 0.51
N PRO A 69 -2.15 21.81 0.74
CA PRO A 69 -2.47 20.52 0.11
C PRO A 69 -3.82 19.99 0.60
N VAL A 70 -4.58 19.35 -0.30
CA VAL A 70 -5.85 18.70 0.01
C VAL A 70 -5.64 17.20 0.07
N ARG A 71 -6.39 16.49 0.92
CA ARG A 71 -6.37 15.03 0.99
C ARG A 71 -7.79 14.48 1.16
N ASN A 72 -8.20 13.56 0.31
CA ASN A 72 -9.45 12.84 0.48
C ASN A 72 -9.29 11.77 1.57
N ILE A 73 -10.32 11.58 2.39
CA ILE A 73 -10.35 10.56 3.44
C ILE A 73 -10.94 9.27 2.85
N ALA A 74 -10.20 8.16 2.95
CA ALA A 74 -10.63 6.85 2.51
C ALA A 74 -11.68 6.23 3.44
N GLU A 75 -12.39 5.21 2.95
CA GLU A 75 -13.41 4.54 3.75
C GLU A 75 -12.84 3.69 4.90
N PHE A 76 -11.61 3.17 4.74
CA PHE A 76 -10.89 2.37 5.73
C PHE A 76 -10.09 3.22 6.73
N GLU A 77 -10.31 4.53 6.77
CA GLU A 77 -9.76 5.44 7.79
C GLU A 77 -10.74 5.65 8.95
N PRO A 78 -10.31 6.22 10.09
CA PRO A 78 -11.19 6.45 11.24
C PRO A 78 -12.48 7.23 10.91
N MET A 79 -13.62 6.64 11.30
CA MET A 79 -14.96 7.21 11.19
C MET A 79 -15.52 7.48 12.59
N GLU A 80 -15.99 8.71 12.86
CA GLU A 80 -16.69 9.05 14.10
C GLU A 80 -18.19 8.66 14.07
N GLY A 81 -18.71 8.36 12.87
CA GLY A 81 -20.10 7.98 12.71
C GLY A 81 -20.45 7.42 11.34
N VAL A 82 -21.74 7.17 11.14
CA VAL A 82 -22.33 6.72 9.88
C VAL A 82 -23.65 7.45 9.64
N LEU A 83 -23.87 7.87 8.40
CA LEU A 83 -25.05 8.57 7.92
C LEU A 83 -26.01 7.57 7.24
N VAL A 84 -27.22 7.48 7.79
CA VAL A 84 -28.33 6.66 7.27
C VAL A 84 -29.59 7.53 7.16
N ARG A 85 -30.56 7.12 6.36
CA ARG A 85 -31.78 7.92 6.12
C ARG A 85 -33.03 7.12 6.46
N TYR A 86 -33.99 7.78 7.12
CA TYR A 86 -35.34 7.28 7.32
C TYR A 86 -36.34 7.88 6.29
N PRO A 87 -37.27 7.10 5.72
CA PRO A 87 -37.47 5.65 5.88
C PRO A 87 -36.29 4.79 5.46
N PHE A 88 -36.03 3.73 6.23
CA PHE A 88 -34.81 2.94 6.11
C PHE A 88 -34.79 2.03 4.88
N GLY A 89 -33.67 2.07 4.16
CA GLY A 89 -33.28 1.05 3.19
C GLY A 89 -32.45 -0.09 3.79
N ILE A 90 -32.11 -0.05 5.07
CA ILE A 90 -31.30 -1.07 5.77
C ILE A 90 -32.08 -1.65 6.96
N SER A 91 -31.69 -2.83 7.41
CA SER A 91 -32.35 -3.49 8.54
C SER A 91 -31.92 -2.89 9.87
N TYR A 92 -32.78 -3.02 10.89
CA TYR A 92 -32.44 -2.56 12.25
C TYR A 92 -31.25 -3.30 12.86
N SER A 93 -30.98 -4.55 12.45
CA SER A 93 -29.80 -5.28 12.93
C SER A 93 -28.51 -4.65 12.44
N VAL A 94 -28.48 -4.13 11.20
CA VAL A 94 -27.32 -3.38 10.69
C VAL A 94 -27.11 -2.11 11.51
N ILE A 95 -28.20 -1.37 11.76
CA ILE A 95 -28.14 -0.11 12.53
C ILE A 95 -27.73 -0.37 13.99
N ALA A 96 -28.24 -1.45 14.60
CA ALA A 96 -27.88 -1.82 15.96
C ALA A 96 -26.39 -2.13 16.08
N GLU A 97 -25.85 -2.91 15.14
CA GLU A 97 -24.42 -3.22 15.07
C GLU A 97 -23.57 -1.95 14.89
N MET A 98 -23.92 -1.06 13.96
CA MET A 98 -23.22 0.22 13.78
C MET A 98 -23.20 1.06 15.06
N SER A 99 -24.30 1.05 15.82
CA SER A 99 -24.44 1.84 17.04
C SER A 99 -23.67 1.30 18.24
N GLU A 100 -23.03 0.13 18.14
CA GLU A 100 -22.19 -0.39 19.22
C GLU A 100 -20.94 0.48 19.42
N ASP A 101 -20.33 0.95 18.32
CA ASP A 101 -19.00 1.57 18.34
C ASP A 101 -18.99 3.04 17.93
N ILE A 102 -19.89 3.45 17.04
CA ILE A 102 -19.87 4.79 16.42
C ILE A 102 -21.24 5.47 16.45
N MET A 103 -21.25 6.78 16.17
CA MET A 103 -22.47 7.56 16.10
C MET A 103 -23.29 7.25 14.85
N VAL A 104 -24.54 6.82 15.01
CA VAL A 104 -25.49 6.70 13.90
C VAL A 104 -26.25 8.01 13.73
N THR A 105 -25.88 8.77 12.70
CA THR A 105 -26.60 9.98 12.28
C THR A 105 -27.73 9.59 11.34
N THR A 106 -28.97 9.77 11.78
CA THR A 106 -30.16 9.42 11.00
C THR A 106 -30.84 10.67 10.44
N ILE A 107 -30.95 10.75 9.12
CA ILE A 107 -31.71 11.80 8.44
C ILE A 107 -33.20 11.54 8.60
N VAL A 108 -33.93 12.53 9.09
CA VAL A 108 -35.38 12.52 9.27
C VAL A 108 -35.95 13.85 8.80
N SER A 109 -37.18 13.86 8.28
CA SER A 109 -37.83 15.12 7.84
C SER A 109 -38.27 16.06 8.97
N GLY A 110 -38.07 15.67 10.23
CA GLY A 110 -38.32 16.50 11.41
C GLY A 110 -38.74 15.72 12.65
N GLN A 111 -39.13 16.45 13.70
CA GLN A 111 -39.39 15.91 15.05
C GLN A 111 -40.37 14.73 15.10
N SER A 112 -41.40 14.70 14.24
CA SER A 112 -42.38 13.60 14.25
C SER A 112 -41.75 12.29 13.78
N GLN A 113 -40.88 12.33 12.77
CA GLN A 113 -40.16 11.16 12.30
C GLN A 113 -39.06 10.77 13.29
N GLU A 114 -38.36 11.73 13.89
CA GLU A 114 -37.40 11.46 14.97
C GLU A 114 -38.04 10.65 16.11
N ASN A 115 -39.20 11.08 16.62
CA ASN A 115 -39.90 10.36 17.68
C ASN A 115 -40.29 8.93 17.23
N THR A 116 -40.63 8.76 15.96
CA THR A 116 -40.97 7.45 15.39
C THR A 116 -39.74 6.54 15.33
N VAL A 117 -38.63 7.06 14.79
CA VAL A 117 -37.37 6.33 14.68
C VAL A 117 -36.82 5.98 16.06
N THR A 118 -36.85 6.90 17.02
CA THR A 118 -36.41 6.66 18.40
C THR A 118 -37.15 5.45 19.02
N ASN A 119 -38.47 5.34 18.79
CA ASN A 119 -39.24 4.18 19.24
C ASN A 119 -38.84 2.89 18.52
N TYR A 120 -38.56 2.95 17.21
CA TYR A 120 -38.07 1.79 16.46
C TYR A 120 -36.69 1.35 16.93
N TYR A 121 -35.76 2.27 17.11
CA TYR A 121 -34.42 2.02 17.63
C TYR A 121 -34.48 1.38 19.01
N SER A 122 -35.25 1.98 19.94
CA SER A 122 -35.46 1.41 21.28
C SER A 122 -36.03 -0.01 21.24
N SER A 123 -36.94 -0.29 20.30
CA SER A 123 -37.59 -1.61 20.19
C SER A 123 -36.72 -2.68 19.51
N ASN A 124 -35.68 -2.28 18.78
CA ASN A 124 -34.84 -3.18 17.98
C ASN A 124 -33.39 -3.26 18.49
N GLY A 125 -33.13 -2.80 19.72
CA GLY A 125 -31.82 -2.97 20.37
C GLY A 125 -30.72 -2.03 19.86
N VAL A 126 -31.09 -0.95 19.16
CA VAL A 126 -30.12 0.09 18.77
C VAL A 126 -29.69 0.89 20.00
N ASN A 127 -28.40 1.15 20.13
CA ASN A 127 -27.85 1.93 21.23
C ASN A 127 -28.16 3.42 21.05
N LEU A 128 -29.15 3.92 21.80
CA LEU A 128 -29.61 5.31 21.70
C LEU A 128 -28.57 6.34 22.16
N ASP A 129 -27.59 5.95 22.98
CA ASP A 129 -26.50 6.85 23.38
C ASP A 129 -25.58 7.17 22.18
N ASN A 130 -25.60 6.29 21.17
CA ASN A 130 -24.87 6.41 19.91
C ASN A 130 -25.81 6.75 18.73
N CYS A 131 -26.91 7.47 18.98
CA CYS A 131 -27.82 7.92 17.94
C CYS A 131 -27.99 9.45 17.96
N ILE A 132 -27.92 10.06 16.77
CA ILE A 132 -28.24 11.48 16.58
C ILE A 132 -29.06 11.68 15.30
N PHE A 133 -29.79 12.79 15.22
CA PHE A 133 -30.73 13.04 14.13
C PHE A 133 -30.39 14.33 13.38
N LEU A 134 -30.38 14.23 12.04
CA LEU A 134 -30.31 15.38 11.14
C LEU A 134 -31.71 15.65 10.59
N HIS A 135 -32.24 16.86 10.81
CA HIS A 135 -33.55 17.26 10.30
C HIS A 135 -33.40 17.88 8.91
N ALA A 136 -33.59 17.08 7.87
CA ALA A 136 -33.49 17.53 6.48
C ALA A 136 -34.51 16.81 5.58
N PRO A 137 -35.06 17.48 4.55
CA PRO A 137 -35.84 16.81 3.53
C PRO A 137 -34.93 15.90 2.69
N THR A 138 -35.47 14.78 2.20
CA THR A 138 -34.77 13.82 1.32
C THR A 138 -35.80 13.12 0.44
N GLU A 139 -35.42 12.78 -0.78
CA GLU A 139 -36.22 11.95 -1.69
C GLU A 139 -35.93 10.46 -1.53
N SER A 140 -34.70 10.09 -1.15
CA SER A 140 -34.28 8.69 -1.12
C SER A 140 -33.37 8.33 0.04
N TYR A 141 -33.06 7.03 0.18
CA TYR A 141 -32.18 6.52 1.24
C TYR A 141 -30.75 6.19 0.77
N TRP A 142 -30.37 6.54 -0.47
CA TRP A 142 -29.02 6.28 -1.00
C TRP A 142 -28.00 7.28 -0.48
N THR A 143 -27.81 7.33 0.84
CA THR A 143 -26.87 8.27 1.48
C THR A 143 -25.44 8.14 0.97
N ARG A 144 -25.08 7.02 0.35
CA ARG A 144 -23.80 6.86 -0.36
C ARG A 144 -23.68 7.78 -1.56
N ASP A 145 -24.74 7.85 -2.36
CA ASP A 145 -24.69 8.45 -3.68
C ASP A 145 -24.68 9.97 -3.62
N TYR A 146 -25.46 10.54 -2.71
CA TYR A 146 -25.58 11.99 -2.54
C TYR A 146 -24.87 12.51 -1.29
N GLY A 147 -24.35 11.63 -0.45
CA GLY A 147 -23.73 12.01 0.83
C GLY A 147 -22.37 12.69 0.67
N PRO A 148 -21.87 13.30 1.76
CA PRO A 148 -20.67 14.13 1.76
C PRO A 148 -19.40 13.35 1.47
N TRP A 149 -18.52 13.89 0.62
CA TRP A 149 -17.13 13.43 0.51
C TRP A 149 -16.25 14.22 1.47
N TYR A 150 -15.51 13.54 2.33
CA TYR A 150 -14.69 14.21 3.36
C TYR A 150 -13.27 14.42 2.88
N VAL A 151 -12.76 15.63 3.09
CA VAL A 151 -11.39 16.03 2.75
C VAL A 151 -10.73 16.73 3.92
N VAL A 152 -9.40 16.76 3.91
CA VAL A 152 -8.58 17.54 4.82
C VAL A 152 -7.90 18.63 4.00
N ASN A 153 -8.01 19.89 4.43
CA ASN A 153 -7.39 21.02 3.75
C ASN A 153 -5.94 21.27 4.25
N GLY A 154 -5.26 22.25 3.66
CA GLY A 154 -3.88 22.62 4.01
C GLY A 154 -3.68 23.19 5.41
N ASN A 155 -4.75 23.50 6.15
CA ASN A 155 -4.71 23.85 7.57
C ASN A 155 -4.89 22.63 8.50
N ASN A 156 -5.02 21.42 7.95
CA ASN A 156 -5.37 20.19 8.65
C ASN A 156 -6.80 20.20 9.23
N GLU A 157 -7.72 20.90 8.60
CA GLU A 157 -9.14 20.94 8.98
C GLU A 157 -9.94 20.00 8.07
N VAL A 158 -10.83 19.21 8.67
CA VAL A 158 -11.77 18.36 7.93
C VAL A 158 -12.90 19.21 7.36
N GLY A 159 -13.19 19.03 6.08
CA GLY A 159 -14.30 19.66 5.37
C GLY A 159 -15.04 18.68 4.47
N ILE A 160 -16.10 19.16 3.84
CA ILE A 160 -16.95 18.39 2.92
C ILE A 160 -16.80 18.94 1.51
N VAL A 161 -16.55 18.06 0.55
CA VAL A 161 -16.76 18.32 -0.87
C VAL A 161 -18.16 17.87 -1.24
N ASN A 162 -18.98 18.83 -1.69
CA ASN A 162 -20.25 18.59 -2.34
C ASN A 162 -20.06 18.51 -3.85
N PHE A 163 -20.78 17.61 -4.50
CA PHE A 163 -20.82 17.45 -5.95
C PHE A 163 -22.28 17.51 -6.42
N ILE A 164 -22.50 17.60 -7.73
CA ILE A 164 -23.86 17.59 -8.28
C ILE A 164 -24.34 16.13 -8.31
N TYR A 165 -25.35 15.79 -7.52
CA TYR A 165 -25.92 14.45 -7.57
C TYR A 165 -26.54 14.18 -8.95
N ASN A 166 -26.18 13.06 -9.57
CA ASN A 166 -26.61 12.65 -10.91
C ASN A 166 -28.09 12.21 -11.02
N ARG A 167 -28.97 12.68 -10.12
CA ARG A 167 -30.42 12.50 -10.17
C ARG A 167 -31.11 13.85 -9.97
N PRO A 168 -32.28 14.11 -10.58
CA PRO A 168 -33.05 15.32 -10.33
C PRO A 168 -33.82 15.19 -9.01
N ARG A 169 -33.05 15.05 -7.91
CA ARG A 169 -33.47 14.90 -6.51
C ARG A 169 -32.81 16.01 -5.70
N PRO A 170 -33.39 17.22 -5.72
CA PRO A 170 -32.73 18.40 -5.14
C PRO A 170 -32.53 18.29 -3.63
N ASN A 171 -33.43 17.63 -2.88
CA ASN A 171 -33.24 17.55 -1.43
C ASN A 171 -32.10 16.59 -1.07
N ASP A 172 -31.98 15.46 -1.78
CA ASP A 172 -30.84 14.54 -1.67
C ASP A 172 -29.52 15.26 -2.01
N ASN A 173 -29.49 16.04 -3.11
CA ASN A 173 -28.33 16.84 -3.52
C ASN A 173 -27.86 17.85 -2.47
N ASP A 174 -28.77 18.36 -1.64
CA ASP A 174 -28.46 19.38 -0.63
C ASP A 174 -28.03 18.77 0.72
N ILE A 175 -28.10 17.44 0.90
CA ILE A 175 -27.70 16.80 2.15
C ILE A 175 -26.25 17.09 2.58
N PRO A 176 -25.24 17.13 1.69
CA PRO A 176 -23.90 17.56 2.09
C PRO A 176 -23.86 18.97 2.70
N ILE A 177 -24.76 19.88 2.28
CA ILE A 177 -24.90 21.23 2.85
C ILE A 177 -25.44 21.14 4.29
N GLU A 178 -26.51 20.38 4.46
CA GLU A 178 -27.16 20.16 5.77
C GLU A 178 -26.19 19.46 6.76
N VAL A 179 -25.39 18.50 6.27
CA VAL A 179 -24.37 17.82 7.08
C VAL A 179 -23.22 18.76 7.45
N ALA A 180 -22.77 19.62 6.53
CA ALA A 180 -21.72 20.60 6.83
C ALA A 180 -22.16 21.60 7.90
N GLU A 181 -23.38 22.13 7.82
CA GLU A 181 -23.95 22.98 8.86
C GLU A 181 -24.11 22.23 10.20
N PHE A 182 -24.60 21.00 10.15
CA PHE A 182 -24.80 20.16 11.34
C PHE A 182 -23.49 19.82 12.07
N LEU A 183 -22.42 19.56 11.32
CA LEU A 183 -21.09 19.25 11.86
C LEU A 183 -20.24 20.49 12.13
N ASP A 184 -20.68 21.69 11.72
CA ASP A 184 -19.92 22.95 11.81
C ASP A 184 -18.55 22.85 11.12
N ILE A 185 -18.55 22.39 9.85
CA ILE A 185 -17.34 22.26 9.02
C ILE A 185 -17.52 22.91 7.65
N GLU A 186 -16.40 23.26 7.02
CA GLU A 186 -16.39 23.94 5.72
C GLU A 186 -16.94 23.06 4.59
N LEU A 187 -17.63 23.71 3.65
CA LEU A 187 -18.24 23.08 2.47
C LEU A 187 -17.61 23.63 1.20
N TYR A 188 -17.23 22.73 0.29
CA TYR A 188 -16.65 23.05 -1.01
C TYR A 188 -17.52 22.48 -2.13
N GLY A 189 -18.04 23.33 -3.01
CA GLY A 189 -18.89 22.94 -4.14
C GLY A 189 -18.07 22.61 -5.39
N MET A 190 -17.80 21.33 -5.63
CA MET A 190 -17.13 20.82 -6.82
C MET A 190 -18.12 20.67 -7.98
N ASN A 191 -17.89 21.42 -9.07
CA ASN A 191 -18.76 21.40 -10.25
C ASN A 191 -18.53 20.14 -11.12
N LEU A 192 -18.94 18.99 -10.59
CA LEU A 192 -18.86 17.68 -11.22
C LEU A 192 -20.17 16.93 -10.96
N ILE A 193 -20.81 16.41 -12.01
CA ILE A 193 -21.96 15.51 -11.89
C ILE A 193 -21.44 14.11 -11.59
N THR A 194 -21.86 13.51 -10.48
CA THR A 194 -21.45 12.15 -10.12
C THR A 194 -22.37 11.56 -9.04
N ALA A 195 -22.07 10.35 -8.60
CA ALA A 195 -22.63 9.70 -7.43
C ALA A 195 -21.51 9.07 -6.60
N GLY A 196 -21.62 9.13 -5.28
CA GLY A 196 -20.64 8.54 -4.37
C GLY A 196 -20.51 7.01 -4.49
N GLY A 197 -21.52 6.29 -4.98
CA GLY A 197 -21.40 4.86 -5.31
C GLY A 197 -20.46 4.58 -6.48
N ASN A 198 -20.24 5.58 -7.35
CA ASN A 198 -19.29 5.50 -8.47
C ASN A 198 -17.91 6.12 -8.15
N TYR A 199 -17.55 6.24 -6.87
CA TYR A 199 -16.27 6.82 -6.46
C TYR A 199 -15.68 6.11 -5.26
N MET A 200 -14.37 5.86 -5.30
CA MET A 200 -13.60 5.40 -4.14
C MET A 200 -12.17 5.96 -4.19
N THR A 201 -11.57 6.22 -3.02
CA THR A 201 -10.19 6.72 -2.88
C THR A 201 -9.38 5.82 -1.96
N ASP A 202 -8.07 5.79 -2.19
CA ASP A 202 -7.10 5.14 -1.31
C ASP A 202 -6.61 6.05 -0.17
N GLY A 203 -7.07 7.31 -0.13
CA GLY A 203 -6.71 8.27 0.92
C GLY A 203 -5.31 8.89 0.78
N MET A 204 -4.54 8.47 -0.22
CA MET A 204 -3.15 8.86 -0.45
C MET A 204 -2.88 9.46 -1.85
N GLY A 205 -3.94 9.82 -2.57
CA GLY A 205 -3.87 10.57 -3.83
C GLY A 205 -4.30 9.78 -5.06
N ILE A 206 -4.77 8.54 -4.88
CA ILE A 206 -5.39 7.74 -5.93
C ILE A 206 -6.90 7.63 -5.69
N SER A 207 -7.68 7.72 -6.76
CA SER A 207 -9.09 7.36 -6.75
C SER A 207 -9.49 6.59 -8.00
N ALA A 208 -10.65 5.96 -7.95
CA ALA A 208 -11.21 5.20 -9.06
C ALA A 208 -12.73 5.43 -9.20
N ALA A 209 -13.19 5.43 -10.45
CA ALA A 209 -14.58 5.50 -10.86
C ALA A 209 -14.81 4.69 -12.15
N SER A 210 -16.06 4.38 -12.47
CA SER A 210 -16.39 3.89 -13.82
C SER A 210 -16.38 5.01 -14.87
N GLU A 211 -16.42 4.65 -16.15
CA GLU A 211 -16.57 5.59 -17.27
C GLU A 211 -17.83 6.47 -17.20
N LEU A 212 -18.81 6.14 -16.35
CA LEU A 212 -20.03 6.95 -16.14
C LEU A 212 -19.70 8.41 -15.79
N VAL A 213 -18.59 8.67 -15.06
CA VAL A 213 -18.16 10.04 -14.75
C VAL A 213 -17.89 10.88 -16.01
N TRP A 214 -17.40 10.26 -17.09
CA TRP A 214 -17.19 10.94 -18.37
C TRP A 214 -18.49 11.08 -19.15
N GLU A 215 -19.34 10.06 -19.11
CA GLU A 215 -20.63 10.05 -19.82
C GLU A 215 -21.60 11.10 -19.28
N GLU A 216 -21.60 11.34 -17.96
CA GLU A 216 -22.46 12.31 -17.29
C GLU A 216 -21.93 13.74 -17.38
N ASN A 217 -20.66 13.94 -17.74
CA ASN A 217 -20.03 15.26 -17.86
C ASN A 217 -19.49 15.55 -19.28
N PRO A 218 -20.30 15.40 -20.36
CA PRO A 218 -19.81 15.48 -21.75
C PRO A 218 -19.34 16.89 -22.16
N SER A 219 -19.65 17.92 -21.36
CA SER A 219 -19.18 19.29 -21.58
C SER A 219 -17.79 19.56 -20.99
N GLN A 220 -17.26 18.65 -20.16
CA GLN A 220 -15.93 18.74 -19.55
C GLN A 220 -15.01 17.70 -20.20
N SER A 221 -13.78 18.08 -20.49
CA SER A 221 -12.75 17.14 -20.91
C SER A 221 -12.30 16.25 -19.74
N HIS A 222 -11.76 15.07 -20.04
CA HIS A 222 -11.28 14.15 -19.00
C HIS A 222 -10.17 14.80 -18.13
N ALA A 223 -9.36 15.68 -18.71
CA ALA A 223 -8.34 16.43 -18.00
C ALA A 223 -8.94 17.50 -17.05
N GLU A 224 -10.03 18.16 -17.45
CA GLU A 224 -10.74 19.11 -16.57
C GLU A 224 -11.40 18.39 -15.39
N ILE A 225 -11.96 17.19 -15.61
CA ILE A 225 -12.51 16.35 -14.53
C ILE A 225 -11.39 15.92 -13.56
N ALA A 226 -10.25 15.45 -14.09
CA ALA A 226 -9.10 15.10 -13.27
C ALA A 226 -8.58 16.29 -12.46
N GLN A 227 -8.51 17.48 -13.07
CA GLN A 227 -8.07 18.70 -12.36
C GLN A 227 -9.05 19.10 -11.25
N LEU A 228 -10.37 18.99 -11.48
CA LEU A 228 -11.35 19.25 -10.44
C LEU A 228 -11.18 18.31 -9.24
N LEU A 229 -10.97 17.00 -9.50
CA LEU A 229 -10.70 16.05 -8.43
C LEU A 229 -9.38 16.37 -7.71
N GLU A 230 -8.32 16.74 -8.42
CA GLU A 230 -7.06 17.16 -7.80
C GLU A 230 -7.26 18.39 -6.90
N ASP A 231 -7.91 19.43 -7.42
CA ASP A 231 -8.10 20.71 -6.71
C ASP A 231 -8.99 20.53 -5.46
N PHE A 232 -10.07 19.76 -5.56
CA PHE A 232 -11.05 19.62 -4.48
C PHE A 232 -10.76 18.47 -3.51
N THR A 233 -10.03 17.44 -3.94
CA THR A 233 -9.85 16.20 -3.16
C THR A 233 -8.39 15.78 -3.00
N GLY A 234 -7.44 16.41 -3.71
CA GLY A 234 -6.03 16.04 -3.67
C GLY A 234 -5.68 14.77 -4.45
N VAL A 235 -6.61 14.23 -5.25
CA VAL A 235 -6.38 13.08 -6.11
C VAL A 235 -5.49 13.50 -7.28
N THR A 236 -4.28 12.96 -7.33
CA THR A 236 -3.31 13.23 -8.42
C THR A 236 -3.31 12.14 -9.50
N ASN A 237 -3.89 10.97 -9.19
CA ASN A 237 -4.06 9.88 -10.14
C ASN A 237 -5.49 9.33 -10.06
N PHE A 238 -6.27 9.58 -11.11
CA PHE A 238 -7.67 9.18 -11.20
C PHE A 238 -7.85 8.06 -12.22
N HIS A 239 -8.16 6.86 -11.74
CA HIS A 239 -8.48 5.70 -12.58
C HIS A 239 -9.94 5.77 -13.03
N VAL A 240 -10.16 5.83 -14.34
CA VAL A 240 -11.50 5.71 -14.92
C VAL A 240 -11.56 4.43 -15.74
N ILE A 241 -12.45 3.52 -15.36
CA ILE A 241 -12.44 2.11 -15.80
C ILE A 241 -13.78 1.78 -16.47
N PRO A 242 -13.80 1.06 -17.61
CA PRO A 242 -15.06 0.57 -18.17
C PRO A 242 -15.82 -0.28 -17.15
N ASP A 243 -17.13 -0.03 -16.99
CA ASP A 243 -17.95 -0.84 -16.08
C ASP A 243 -18.04 -2.30 -16.57
N PRO A 244 -17.62 -3.30 -15.76
CA PRO A 244 -17.61 -4.69 -16.18
C PRO A 244 -18.95 -5.41 -15.93
N ASN A 245 -19.96 -4.76 -15.34
CA ASN A 245 -21.22 -5.39 -14.97
C ASN A 245 -22.28 -5.33 -16.08
N ASN A 246 -22.20 -4.36 -17.00
CA ASN A 246 -23.22 -4.13 -18.04
C ASN A 246 -24.62 -4.05 -17.42
N THR A 247 -24.77 -3.14 -16.46
CA THR A 247 -26.03 -2.84 -15.78
C THR A 247 -26.46 -1.42 -16.10
N TYR A 248 -27.55 -0.92 -15.51
CA TYR A 248 -28.00 0.45 -15.78
C TYR A 248 -27.29 1.50 -14.90
N ILE A 249 -26.64 1.05 -13.82
CA ILE A 249 -26.17 1.94 -12.76
C ILE A 249 -24.71 2.34 -12.95
N ASP A 250 -23.90 1.45 -13.50
CA ASP A 250 -22.46 1.63 -13.77
C ASP A 250 -21.65 2.20 -12.59
N HIS A 251 -21.98 1.79 -11.37
CA HIS A 251 -21.27 2.20 -10.15
C HIS A 251 -20.13 1.23 -9.82
N ILE A 252 -18.94 1.78 -9.51
CA ILE A 252 -17.76 1.00 -9.12
C ILE A 252 -18.00 0.07 -7.92
N ASP A 253 -18.80 0.51 -6.94
CA ASP A 253 -19.10 -0.28 -5.72
C ASP A 253 -19.90 -1.57 -5.98
N CYS A 254 -20.43 -1.76 -7.19
CA CYS A 254 -21.15 -2.96 -7.61
C CYS A 254 -20.22 -4.06 -8.16
N TRP A 255 -18.93 -3.78 -8.31
CA TRP A 255 -17.96 -4.76 -8.83
C TRP A 255 -16.56 -4.66 -8.25
N GLY A 256 -16.19 -3.53 -7.63
CA GLY A 256 -14.87 -3.32 -7.05
C GLY A 256 -14.92 -2.51 -5.75
N LYS A 257 -13.88 -2.63 -4.92
CA LYS A 257 -13.74 -1.86 -3.68
C LYS A 257 -12.28 -1.76 -3.25
N PHE A 258 -11.79 -0.57 -2.92
CA PHE A 258 -10.54 -0.44 -2.17
C PHE A 258 -10.74 -0.90 -0.72
N LEU A 259 -9.90 -1.84 -0.28
CA LEU A 259 -9.93 -2.40 1.08
C LEU A 259 -8.83 -1.81 1.96
N ASP A 260 -7.74 -1.37 1.35
CA ASP A 260 -6.62 -0.65 1.95
C ASP A 260 -5.88 0.11 0.81
N VAL A 261 -4.81 0.84 1.12
CA VAL A 261 -4.02 1.62 0.16
C VAL A 261 -3.50 0.78 -1.00
N ASN A 262 -3.10 -0.47 -0.76
CA ASN A 262 -2.59 -1.39 -1.77
C ASN A 262 -3.49 -2.60 -2.05
N LYS A 263 -4.72 -2.64 -1.52
CA LYS A 263 -5.63 -3.79 -1.65
C LYS A 263 -6.92 -3.40 -2.35
N VAL A 264 -7.29 -4.15 -3.38
CA VAL A 264 -8.54 -3.96 -4.10
C VAL A 264 -9.29 -5.28 -4.22
N LEU A 265 -10.58 -5.27 -3.89
CA LEU A 265 -11.48 -6.38 -4.14
C LEU A 265 -12.13 -6.20 -5.51
N VAL A 266 -12.17 -7.26 -6.31
CA VAL A 266 -12.91 -7.29 -7.58
C VAL A 266 -13.79 -8.53 -7.62
N ARG A 267 -15.05 -8.40 -8.02
CA ARG A 267 -15.95 -9.56 -8.14
C ARG A 267 -15.39 -10.61 -9.12
N SER A 268 -15.89 -11.83 -9.03
CA SER A 268 -15.53 -12.93 -9.93
C SER A 268 -16.75 -13.79 -10.22
N VAL A 269 -16.81 -14.36 -11.41
CA VAL A 269 -17.98 -15.10 -11.92
C VAL A 269 -17.52 -16.38 -12.62
N PRO A 270 -18.39 -17.40 -12.81
CA PRO A 270 -18.00 -18.58 -13.59
C PRO A 270 -17.69 -18.17 -15.04
N THR A 271 -16.83 -18.94 -15.71
CA THR A 271 -16.44 -18.73 -17.13
C THR A 271 -17.61 -18.76 -18.12
N SER A 272 -18.79 -19.20 -17.70
CA SER A 272 -20.03 -19.20 -18.50
C SER A 272 -20.87 -17.93 -18.33
N HIS A 273 -20.50 -17.04 -17.41
CA HIS A 273 -21.19 -15.78 -17.18
C HIS A 273 -20.87 -14.79 -18.32
N ASN A 274 -21.86 -14.01 -18.74
CA ASN A 274 -21.71 -13.13 -19.91
C ASN A 274 -20.65 -12.04 -19.71
N GLN A 275 -20.45 -11.59 -18.46
CA GLN A 275 -19.48 -10.56 -18.07
C GLN A 275 -18.11 -11.14 -17.63
N TYR A 276 -17.84 -12.43 -17.85
CA TYR A 276 -16.60 -13.05 -17.34
C TYR A 276 -15.35 -12.33 -17.87
N ASP A 277 -15.27 -12.09 -19.18
CA ASP A 277 -14.09 -11.51 -19.81
C ASP A 277 -13.82 -10.08 -19.32
N GLU A 278 -14.86 -9.26 -19.17
CA GLU A 278 -14.77 -7.87 -18.70
C GLU A 278 -14.32 -7.80 -17.22
N ILE A 279 -14.84 -8.70 -16.38
CA ILE A 279 -14.49 -8.76 -14.96
C ILE A 279 -13.03 -9.20 -14.77
N GLU A 280 -12.57 -10.21 -15.52
CA GLU A 280 -11.16 -10.61 -15.49
C GLU A 280 -10.24 -9.51 -16.03
N ALA A 281 -10.65 -8.78 -17.07
CA ALA A 281 -9.89 -7.64 -17.58
C ALA A 281 -9.74 -6.52 -16.52
N THR A 282 -10.76 -6.27 -15.70
CA THR A 282 -10.69 -5.31 -14.59
C THR A 282 -9.75 -5.78 -13.47
N ALA A 283 -9.76 -7.07 -13.13
CA ALA A 283 -8.81 -7.63 -12.17
C ALA A 283 -7.37 -7.55 -12.69
N ASP A 284 -7.16 -7.89 -13.96
CA ASP A 284 -5.86 -7.76 -14.64
C ASP A 284 -5.41 -6.30 -14.68
N TYR A 285 -6.31 -5.34 -14.93
CA TYR A 285 -6.00 -3.92 -14.92
C TYR A 285 -5.37 -3.50 -13.59
N PHE A 286 -6.05 -3.77 -12.46
CA PHE A 286 -5.58 -3.38 -11.14
C PHE A 286 -4.27 -4.08 -10.74
N SER A 287 -4.11 -5.37 -11.04
CA SER A 287 -2.87 -6.11 -10.73
C SER A 287 -1.63 -5.54 -11.43
N ASN A 288 -1.82 -4.78 -12.52
CA ASN A 288 -0.76 -4.09 -13.25
C ASN A 288 -0.63 -2.60 -12.87
N GLN A 289 -1.42 -2.09 -11.93
CA GLN A 289 -1.30 -0.73 -11.40
C GLN A 289 -0.44 -0.69 -10.14
N MET A 290 0.26 0.43 -9.93
CA MET A 290 0.98 0.73 -8.71
C MET A 290 0.06 1.45 -7.72
N SER A 291 0.04 1.01 -6.47
CA SER A 291 -0.63 1.67 -5.34
C SER A 291 0.16 2.87 -4.83
N SER A 292 -0.43 3.67 -3.93
CA SER A 292 0.27 4.77 -3.27
C SER A 292 1.41 4.35 -2.34
N TYR A 293 1.47 3.07 -1.93
CA TYR A 293 2.63 2.50 -1.23
C TYR A 293 3.82 2.20 -2.15
N GLY A 294 3.68 2.38 -3.46
CA GLY A 294 4.75 2.10 -4.41
C GLY A 294 4.95 0.62 -4.70
N THR A 295 3.98 -0.23 -4.31
CA THR A 295 3.88 -1.65 -4.70
C THR A 295 2.68 -1.87 -5.62
N PRO A 296 2.67 -2.92 -6.47
CA PRO A 296 1.46 -3.29 -7.21
C PRO A 296 0.27 -3.54 -6.28
N TYR A 297 -0.96 -3.34 -6.76
CA TYR A 297 -2.15 -3.71 -6.00
C TYR A 297 -2.24 -5.22 -5.79
N GLU A 298 -2.57 -5.62 -4.57
CA GLU A 298 -3.07 -6.96 -4.26
C GLU A 298 -4.55 -7.03 -4.65
N VAL A 299 -4.85 -7.84 -5.67
CA VAL A 299 -6.22 -8.00 -6.17
C VAL A 299 -6.86 -9.22 -5.53
N TYR A 300 -7.76 -8.98 -4.58
CA TYR A 300 -8.59 -9.99 -3.95
C TYR A 300 -9.85 -10.23 -4.79
N ARG A 301 -10.37 -11.45 -4.77
CA ARG A 301 -11.53 -11.86 -5.59
C ARG A 301 -12.67 -12.36 -4.71
N VAL A 302 -13.90 -11.93 -5.00
CA VAL A 302 -15.11 -12.45 -4.34
C VAL A 302 -16.04 -13.11 -5.35
N TYR A 303 -16.49 -14.34 -5.09
CA TYR A 303 -17.24 -15.13 -6.06
C TYR A 303 -18.75 -14.83 -6.03
N THR A 304 -19.28 -14.29 -7.13
CA THR A 304 -20.66 -13.80 -7.27
C THR A 304 -21.38 -14.48 -8.45
N PRO A 305 -21.55 -15.81 -8.45
CA PRO A 305 -22.03 -16.56 -9.62
C PRO A 305 -23.46 -16.20 -10.06
N GLN A 306 -24.25 -15.58 -9.18
CA GLN A 306 -25.59 -15.10 -9.47
C GLN A 306 -25.71 -13.59 -9.21
N ASN A 307 -24.61 -12.85 -9.37
CA ASN A 307 -24.52 -11.41 -9.15
C ASN A 307 -24.88 -10.97 -7.72
N GLN A 308 -24.51 -11.76 -6.72
CA GLN A 308 -24.62 -11.34 -5.32
C GLN A 308 -23.80 -10.04 -5.10
N PRO A 309 -24.31 -9.07 -4.34
CA PRO A 309 -23.69 -7.76 -4.22
C PRO A 309 -22.57 -7.71 -3.18
N TYR A 310 -21.76 -8.77 -3.06
CA TYR A 310 -20.79 -8.89 -1.95
C TYR A 310 -19.78 -7.74 -1.90
N THR A 311 -19.38 -7.16 -3.04
CA THR A 311 -18.48 -5.99 -3.11
C THR A 311 -19.09 -4.73 -2.51
N ASN A 312 -20.43 -4.65 -2.45
CA ASN A 312 -21.19 -3.52 -1.94
C ASN A 312 -21.25 -3.53 -0.40
N SER A 313 -20.10 -3.84 0.20
CA SER A 313 -19.81 -3.81 1.64
C SER A 313 -19.47 -2.40 2.12
N LEU A 314 -19.63 -2.16 3.42
CA LEU A 314 -19.22 -0.93 4.10
C LEU A 314 -18.09 -1.23 5.10
N ILE A 315 -17.02 -0.46 5.07
CA ILE A 315 -15.96 -0.50 6.08
C ILE A 315 -16.24 0.63 7.09
N LEU A 316 -16.24 0.30 8.38
CA LEU A 316 -16.38 1.26 9.48
C LEU A 316 -15.39 0.87 10.57
N ASN A 317 -14.29 1.62 10.68
CA ASN A 317 -13.20 1.31 11.59
C ASN A 317 -12.75 -0.15 11.41
N ASP A 318 -12.70 -0.94 12.48
CA ASP A 318 -12.27 -2.34 12.46
C ASP A 318 -13.37 -3.34 12.04
N LYS A 319 -14.55 -2.87 11.61
CA LYS A 319 -15.67 -3.70 11.14
C LYS A 319 -15.91 -3.60 9.63
N VAL A 320 -16.24 -4.73 9.01
CA VAL A 320 -16.66 -4.80 7.59
C VAL A 320 -18.05 -5.43 7.49
N PHE A 321 -19.00 -4.65 7.00
CA PHE A 321 -20.40 -5.02 6.85
C PHE A 321 -20.66 -5.50 5.42
N VAL A 322 -20.82 -6.82 5.23
CA VAL A 322 -20.99 -7.45 3.93
C VAL A 322 -22.48 -7.79 3.69
N PRO A 323 -23.10 -7.34 2.58
CA PRO A 323 -24.45 -7.74 2.25
C PRO A 323 -24.49 -9.20 1.80
N ILE A 324 -25.17 -10.06 2.57
CA ILE A 324 -25.34 -11.48 2.24
C ILE A 324 -26.78 -11.77 1.78
N THR A 325 -26.96 -12.83 0.99
CA THR A 325 -28.23 -13.09 0.30
C THR A 325 -28.99 -14.31 0.82
N GLY A 326 -28.45 -15.00 1.83
CA GLY A 326 -28.92 -16.31 2.30
C GLY A 326 -28.53 -17.44 1.34
N SER A 327 -27.50 -17.23 0.55
CA SER A 327 -27.05 -18.15 -0.50
C SER A 327 -25.96 -19.10 0.00
N SER A 328 -25.66 -20.14 -0.78
CA SER A 328 -24.56 -21.07 -0.45
C SER A 328 -23.16 -20.49 -0.65
N TRP A 329 -23.04 -19.24 -1.12
CA TRP A 329 -21.76 -18.56 -1.37
C TRP A 329 -21.46 -17.47 -0.33
N ASP A 330 -22.38 -17.25 0.63
CA ASP A 330 -22.24 -16.18 1.61
C ASP A 330 -20.98 -16.42 2.49
N ASP A 331 -20.78 -17.63 3.00
CA ASP A 331 -19.62 -17.98 3.85
C ASP A 331 -18.28 -17.81 3.11
N ASP A 332 -18.21 -18.24 1.84
CA ASP A 332 -17.00 -18.09 1.00
C ASP A 332 -16.70 -16.61 0.71
N ALA A 333 -17.75 -15.79 0.57
CA ALA A 333 -17.60 -14.36 0.37
C ALA A 333 -17.06 -13.66 1.62
N LEU A 334 -17.57 -14.00 2.81
CA LEU A 334 -17.04 -13.48 4.07
C LEU A 334 -15.58 -13.90 4.26
N ALA A 335 -15.23 -15.15 3.96
CA ALA A 335 -13.84 -15.63 4.04
C ALA A 335 -12.89 -14.86 3.11
N SER A 336 -13.37 -14.40 1.95
CA SER A 336 -12.56 -13.58 1.02
C SER A 336 -12.21 -12.21 1.64
N TYR A 337 -13.12 -11.62 2.42
CA TYR A 337 -12.85 -10.41 3.18
C TYR A 337 -11.92 -10.67 4.38
N GLU A 338 -12.12 -11.77 5.11
CA GLU A 338 -11.24 -12.15 6.23
C GLU A 338 -9.79 -12.40 5.78
N GLU A 339 -9.60 -12.96 4.59
CA GLU A 339 -8.28 -13.12 3.97
C GLU A 339 -7.68 -11.76 3.56
N ALA A 340 -8.49 -10.90 2.95
CA ALA A 340 -8.03 -9.60 2.45
C ALA A 340 -7.76 -8.56 3.55
N MET A 341 -8.50 -8.64 4.66
CA MET A 341 -8.48 -7.68 5.75
C MET A 341 -8.23 -8.37 7.10
N PRO A 342 -7.05 -8.98 7.33
CA PRO A 342 -6.76 -9.69 8.57
C PRO A 342 -6.95 -8.80 9.81
N GLY A 343 -7.65 -9.33 10.81
CA GLY A 343 -7.90 -8.65 12.08
C GLY A 343 -9.16 -7.78 12.11
N TYR A 344 -9.76 -7.45 10.96
CA TYR A 344 -11.08 -6.83 10.93
C TYR A 344 -12.17 -7.83 11.33
N GLU A 345 -13.23 -7.35 11.95
CA GLU A 345 -14.44 -8.11 12.21
C GLU A 345 -15.37 -8.06 10.99
N VAL A 346 -15.43 -9.17 10.25
CA VAL A 346 -16.23 -9.30 9.02
C VAL A 346 -17.62 -9.86 9.35
N LEU A 347 -18.66 -9.07 9.07
CA LEU A 347 -20.04 -9.36 9.48
C LEU A 347 -20.99 -9.39 8.28
N GLY A 348 -21.74 -10.50 8.14
CA GLY A 348 -22.73 -10.69 7.09
C GLY A 348 -24.14 -10.24 7.50
N PHE A 349 -24.79 -9.39 6.69
CA PHE A 349 -26.17 -8.95 6.92
C PHE A 349 -27.11 -9.24 5.76
N THR A 350 -28.26 -9.85 6.04
CA THR A 350 -29.35 -10.00 5.08
C THR A 350 -30.20 -8.72 4.96
N GLY A 351 -30.76 -8.47 3.79
CA GLY A 351 -31.64 -7.33 3.54
C GLY A 351 -32.31 -7.41 2.17
N SER A 352 -32.98 -6.33 1.76
CA SER A 352 -33.58 -6.20 0.42
C SER A 352 -32.53 -5.84 -0.63
N TRP A 353 -31.46 -6.63 -0.71
CA TRP A 353 -30.31 -6.35 -1.57
C TRP A 353 -30.58 -6.72 -3.03
N GLU A 354 -30.13 -5.88 -3.95
CA GLU A 354 -30.02 -6.13 -5.38
C GLU A 354 -28.54 -6.11 -5.78
N SER A 355 -28.20 -6.71 -6.93
CA SER A 355 -26.82 -6.70 -7.45
C SER A 355 -26.27 -5.29 -7.72
N THR A 356 -27.17 -4.33 -7.88
CA THR A 356 -26.90 -2.91 -8.20
C THR A 356 -27.27 -1.96 -7.05
N ASP A 357 -27.66 -2.49 -5.88
CA ASP A 357 -28.07 -1.71 -4.71
C ASP A 357 -28.08 -2.60 -3.46
N ALA A 358 -27.10 -2.44 -2.58
CA ALA A 358 -27.07 -3.15 -1.30
C ALA A 358 -26.61 -2.25 -0.14
N LEU A 359 -25.76 -2.75 0.75
CA LEU A 359 -25.48 -2.10 2.02
C LEU A 359 -24.68 -0.80 1.83
N HIS A 360 -23.62 -0.83 1.04
CA HIS A 360 -22.77 0.33 0.78
C HIS A 360 -23.54 1.50 0.17
N CYS A 361 -24.48 1.22 -0.75
CA CYS A 361 -25.30 2.26 -1.40
C CYS A 361 -26.20 3.03 -0.41
N ARG A 362 -26.49 2.46 0.78
CA ARG A 362 -27.51 2.96 1.72
C ARG A 362 -26.92 3.50 3.03
N ALA A 363 -25.59 3.63 3.10
CA ALA A 363 -24.86 4.13 4.25
C ALA A 363 -23.60 4.88 3.84
N LYS A 364 -23.25 5.95 4.57
CA LYS A 364 -22.04 6.74 4.34
C LYS A 364 -21.28 6.99 5.65
N GLY A 365 -20.04 6.54 5.73
CA GLY A 365 -19.16 6.86 6.87
C GLY A 365 -18.97 8.37 7.02
N VAL A 366 -19.02 8.85 8.26
CA VAL A 366 -18.74 10.22 8.69
C VAL A 366 -17.32 10.24 9.25
N ALA A 367 -16.40 10.91 8.55
CA ALA A 367 -14.99 10.93 8.91
C ALA A 367 -14.77 11.52 10.30
N ASP A 368 -13.82 10.96 11.06
CA ASP A 368 -13.41 11.53 12.35
C ASP A 368 -12.78 12.91 12.14
N ARG A 369 -13.46 13.95 12.63
CA ARG A 369 -13.02 15.35 12.46
C ARG A 369 -11.77 15.67 13.27
N GLY A 370 -11.46 14.88 14.30
CA GLY A 370 -10.26 15.02 15.12
C GLY A 370 -9.18 13.99 14.84
N MET A 371 -9.29 13.21 13.76
CA MET A 371 -8.45 12.06 13.41
C MET A 371 -6.96 12.29 13.71
N LEU A 372 -6.33 11.26 14.30
CA LEU A 372 -4.88 11.18 14.42
C LEU A 372 -4.33 10.48 13.17
N TYR A 373 -4.02 11.28 12.16
CA TYR A 373 -3.58 10.77 10.86
C TYR A 373 -2.11 10.34 10.89
N ILE A 374 -1.81 9.12 10.45
CA ILE A 374 -0.46 8.59 10.28
C ILE A 374 -0.24 8.31 8.80
N ARG A 375 0.67 9.06 8.16
CA ARG A 375 1.11 8.82 6.78
C ARG A 375 2.47 8.15 6.78
N HIS A 376 2.58 7.03 6.09
CA HIS A 376 3.82 6.29 5.93
C HIS A 376 3.87 5.64 4.54
N ILE A 377 5.07 5.55 3.95
CA ILE A 377 5.32 4.75 2.75
C ILE A 377 6.15 3.56 3.21
N PRO A 378 5.62 2.33 3.13
CA PRO A 378 6.29 1.18 3.70
C PRO A 378 7.52 0.76 2.92
N LEU A 379 8.55 0.33 3.65
CA LEU A 379 9.58 -0.54 3.09
C LEU A 379 8.93 -1.81 2.53
N SER A 380 9.38 -2.25 1.35
CA SER A 380 8.83 -3.40 0.63
C SER A 380 9.90 -4.12 -0.19
N GLY A 381 9.61 -5.36 -0.57
CA GLY A 381 10.50 -6.19 -1.38
C GLY A 381 11.75 -6.66 -0.64
N GLU A 382 12.81 -6.93 -1.39
CA GLU A 382 14.08 -7.43 -0.89
C GLU A 382 15.06 -6.28 -0.64
N ILE A 383 15.54 -6.15 0.60
CA ILE A 383 16.49 -5.12 1.03
C ILE A 383 17.80 -5.80 1.50
N PRO A 384 18.97 -5.43 0.98
CA PRO A 384 20.25 -5.99 1.42
C PRO A 384 20.56 -5.67 2.89
N SER A 385 21.08 -6.66 3.64
CA SER A 385 21.51 -6.46 5.04
C SER A 385 22.64 -5.44 5.20
N SER A 386 23.44 -5.22 4.15
CA SER A 386 24.50 -4.21 4.10
C SER A 386 24.00 -2.77 4.22
N ASN A 387 22.69 -2.52 4.09
CA ASN A 387 22.10 -1.22 4.36
C ASN A 387 22.18 -0.81 5.84
N GLY A 388 22.43 -1.75 6.75
CA GLY A 388 22.51 -1.48 8.18
C GLY A 388 21.12 -1.34 8.81
N ASP A 389 20.97 -0.36 9.71
CA ASP A 389 19.67 -0.08 10.35
C ASP A 389 18.66 0.44 9.33
N PHE A 390 17.41 -0.01 9.43
CA PHE A 390 16.35 0.34 8.48
C PHE A 390 15.56 1.53 9.01
N GLU A 391 15.68 2.67 8.35
CA GLU A 391 14.94 3.89 8.69
C GLU A 391 13.46 3.77 8.29
N ILE A 392 12.59 4.05 9.25
CA ILE A 392 11.14 4.13 9.10
C ILE A 392 10.75 5.59 9.35
N THR A 393 10.14 6.24 8.37
CA THR A 393 9.70 7.64 8.46
C THR A 393 8.18 7.74 8.41
N ALA A 394 7.58 8.58 9.25
CA ALA A 394 6.14 8.83 9.18
C ALA A 394 5.80 10.29 9.48
N THR A 395 4.74 10.77 8.84
CA THR A 395 4.09 12.04 9.18
C THR A 395 2.91 11.74 10.09
N VAL A 396 2.88 12.31 11.30
CA VAL A 396 1.80 12.11 12.28
C VAL A 396 1.12 13.44 12.58
N ILE A 397 -0.14 13.57 12.16
CA ILE A 397 -0.90 14.83 12.23
C ILE A 397 -2.18 14.62 13.05
N PRO A 398 -2.25 15.19 14.26
CA PRO A 398 -3.49 15.26 15.02
C PRO A 398 -4.40 16.37 14.46
N TYR A 399 -5.44 16.01 13.70
CA TYR A 399 -6.41 17.00 13.17
C TYR A 399 -7.22 17.67 14.29
N SER A 400 -7.29 17.04 15.46
CA SER A 400 -7.80 17.65 16.70
C SER A 400 -6.98 18.88 17.17
N GLY A 401 -5.79 19.10 16.64
CA GLY A 401 -4.83 20.13 17.11
C GLY A 401 -4.14 19.76 18.43
N ALA A 402 -4.38 18.56 18.96
CA ALA A 402 -3.70 18.04 20.14
C ALA A 402 -2.20 17.78 19.84
N SER A 403 -1.38 17.74 20.89
CA SER A 403 0.02 17.31 20.76
C SER A 403 0.11 15.78 20.73
N VAL A 404 1.00 15.24 19.90
CA VAL A 404 1.41 13.82 19.97
C VAL A 404 2.02 13.53 21.34
N ASN A 405 1.71 12.37 21.92
CA ASN A 405 2.15 11.97 23.25
C ASN A 405 3.66 11.68 23.30
N ASN A 406 4.24 11.73 24.51
CA ASN A 406 5.62 11.29 24.71
C ASN A 406 5.80 9.81 24.35
N ASN A 407 6.95 9.45 23.77
CA ASN A 407 7.24 8.10 23.26
C ASN A 407 6.27 7.64 22.15
N SER A 408 5.67 8.59 21.44
CA SER A 408 4.84 8.35 20.26
C SER A 408 5.33 9.29 19.15
N PRO A 409 5.35 8.86 17.88
CA PRO A 409 5.00 7.52 17.41
C PRO A 409 6.05 6.46 17.77
N THR A 410 5.67 5.19 17.71
CA THR A 410 6.53 4.04 17.97
C THR A 410 6.39 3.04 16.82
N VAL A 411 7.51 2.52 16.32
CA VAL A 411 7.53 1.40 15.38
C VAL A 411 7.54 0.11 16.18
N TYR A 412 6.57 -0.76 15.93
CA TYR A 412 6.55 -2.13 16.45
C TYR A 412 6.95 -3.08 15.32
N TYR A 413 7.97 -3.90 15.51
CA TYR A 413 8.48 -4.82 14.50
C TYR A 413 8.79 -6.20 15.07
N ARG A 414 8.75 -7.23 14.22
CA ARG A 414 9.21 -8.58 14.54
C ARG A 414 9.98 -9.16 13.38
N VAL A 415 10.84 -10.13 13.68
CA VAL A 415 11.67 -10.83 12.69
C VAL A 415 11.28 -12.30 12.69
N ASP A 416 11.08 -12.89 11.51
CA ASP A 416 10.77 -14.31 11.28
C ASP A 416 9.63 -14.85 12.17
N GLY A 417 8.56 -14.07 12.32
CA GLY A 417 7.39 -14.44 13.13
C GLY A 417 7.63 -14.46 14.65
N GLY A 418 8.76 -13.93 15.12
CA GLY A 418 9.06 -13.76 16.55
C GLY A 418 8.11 -12.79 17.28
N GLY A 419 8.40 -12.52 18.55
CA GLY A 419 7.66 -11.53 19.33
C GLY A 419 7.95 -10.09 18.87
N TYR A 420 6.94 -9.21 18.94
CA TYR A 420 7.12 -7.80 18.63
C TYR A 420 8.12 -7.13 19.60
N GLN A 421 9.07 -6.43 19.00
CA GLN A 421 9.97 -5.45 19.59
C GLN A 421 9.48 -4.05 19.20
N SER A 422 10.00 -3.01 19.84
CA SER A 422 9.57 -1.65 19.57
C SER A 422 10.72 -0.65 19.64
N THR A 423 10.66 0.37 18.81
CA THR A 423 11.55 1.54 18.85
C THR A 423 10.73 2.82 18.79
N VAL A 424 11.04 3.77 19.66
CA VAL A 424 10.37 5.09 19.66
C VAL A 424 10.91 5.90 18.49
N MET A 425 10.02 6.57 17.77
CA MET A 425 10.40 7.48 16.70
C MET A 425 10.71 8.87 17.27
N GLU A 426 11.76 9.50 16.77
CA GLU A 426 12.16 10.85 17.14
C GLU A 426 11.61 11.88 16.14
N SER A 427 11.23 13.07 16.63
CA SER A 427 10.77 14.15 15.77
C SER A 427 11.94 14.72 14.98
N ILE A 428 11.78 14.80 13.65
CA ILE A 428 12.72 15.47 12.76
C ILE A 428 12.38 16.96 12.70
N ILE A 429 11.17 17.26 12.23
CA ILE A 429 10.64 18.62 12.10
C ILE A 429 9.11 18.59 12.02
N GLY A 430 8.45 19.45 12.80
CA GLY A 430 6.98 19.54 12.80
C GLY A 430 6.35 18.18 13.11
N ASN A 431 5.59 17.65 12.15
CA ASN A 431 4.87 16.39 12.26
C ASN A 431 5.63 15.21 11.63
N GLU A 432 6.89 15.40 11.20
CA GLU A 432 7.72 14.34 10.63
C GLU A 432 8.56 13.65 11.70
N PHE A 433 8.55 12.32 11.69
CA PHE A 433 9.25 11.47 12.65
C PHE A 433 10.07 10.39 11.94
N SER A 434 11.19 9.97 12.54
CA SER A 434 11.92 8.78 12.12
C SER A 434 12.24 7.84 13.29
N GLY A 435 12.21 6.54 13.01
CA GLY A 435 12.71 5.49 13.90
C GLY A 435 13.51 4.47 13.10
N TYR A 436 14.28 3.63 13.80
CA TYR A 436 15.18 2.67 13.15
C TYR A 436 14.93 1.24 13.64
N ILE A 437 14.62 0.33 12.71
CA ILE A 437 14.68 -1.11 12.98
C ILE A 437 16.15 -1.53 12.92
N PRO A 438 16.72 -2.17 13.96
CA PRO A 438 18.13 -2.55 13.98
C PRO A 438 18.53 -3.46 12.81
N ALA A 439 19.78 -3.33 12.37
CA ALA A 439 20.34 -4.13 11.29
C ALA A 439 20.17 -5.65 11.50
N LEU A 440 19.83 -6.35 10.41
CA LEU A 440 19.66 -7.80 10.39
C LEU A 440 20.75 -8.45 9.51
N PRO A 441 21.95 -8.69 10.07
CA PRO A 441 23.10 -9.18 9.28
C PRO A 441 22.87 -10.54 8.62
N PHE A 442 21.97 -11.36 9.16
CA PHE A 442 21.64 -12.69 8.65
C PHE A 442 20.39 -12.71 7.77
N GLY A 443 19.84 -11.54 7.46
CA GLY A 443 18.56 -11.43 6.79
C GLY A 443 17.39 -11.87 7.67
N GLY A 444 16.23 -12.00 7.05
CA GLY A 444 14.98 -12.41 7.68
C GLY A 444 13.79 -11.62 7.17
N GLU A 445 12.60 -12.14 7.42
CA GLU A 445 11.35 -11.42 7.16
C GLU A 445 11.10 -10.43 8.29
N VAL A 446 10.93 -9.14 7.95
CA VAL A 446 10.55 -8.11 8.91
C VAL A 446 9.09 -7.75 8.70
N ALA A 447 8.30 -7.93 9.74
CA ALA A 447 6.92 -7.46 9.80
C ALA A 447 6.80 -6.32 10.82
N TYR A 448 6.26 -5.16 10.44
CA TYR A 448 6.16 -3.99 11.31
C TYR A 448 4.89 -3.16 11.08
N TYR A 449 4.53 -2.37 12.09
CA TYR A 449 3.50 -1.35 12.01
C TYR A 449 3.90 -0.14 12.86
N ILE A 450 3.29 1.00 12.61
CA ILE A 450 3.50 2.23 13.38
C ILE A 450 2.30 2.44 14.29
N HIS A 451 2.55 2.86 15.52
CA HIS A 451 1.51 3.26 16.47
C HIS A 451 1.73 4.70 16.90
N ALA A 452 0.67 5.50 16.94
CA ALA A 452 0.70 6.84 17.49
C ALA A 452 -0.47 7.08 18.46
N ALA A 453 -0.23 7.91 19.46
CA ALA A 453 -1.27 8.42 20.35
C ALA A 453 -1.07 9.91 20.61
N ASP A 454 -2.16 10.64 20.84
CA ASP A 454 -2.15 12.08 21.10
C ASP A 454 -2.86 12.47 22.41
N ALA A 455 -2.78 13.76 22.76
CA ALA A 455 -3.39 14.29 23.97
C ALA A 455 -4.92 14.45 23.88
N SER A 456 -5.54 14.22 22.72
CA SER A 456 -7.00 14.15 22.58
C SER A 456 -7.57 12.82 23.08
N GLY A 457 -6.71 11.80 23.22
CA GLY A 457 -7.08 10.45 23.61
C GLY A 457 -7.17 9.47 22.44
N ARG A 458 -6.89 9.92 21.21
CA ARG A 458 -6.82 9.06 20.02
C ARG A 458 -5.54 8.22 20.04
N SER A 459 -5.65 7.01 19.51
CA SER A 459 -4.59 6.01 19.53
C SER A 459 -4.73 5.11 18.30
N GLU A 460 -3.93 5.38 17.29
CA GLU A 460 -4.10 4.84 15.94
C GLU A 460 -2.88 4.05 15.50
N ASN A 461 -3.08 3.15 14.54
CA ASN A 461 -2.01 2.40 13.90
C ASN A 461 -1.89 2.75 12.41
N HIS A 462 -0.74 2.40 11.82
CA HIS A 462 -0.54 2.32 10.37
C HIS A 462 0.20 1.01 10.03
N PRO A 463 -0.40 0.10 9.22
CA PRO A 463 -1.78 0.14 8.68
C PRO A 463 -2.85 0.23 9.77
N PHE A 464 -4.08 0.58 9.41
CA PHE A 464 -5.17 0.88 10.36
C PHE A 464 -5.33 -0.18 11.46
N ILE A 465 -5.35 -1.47 11.08
CA ILE A 465 -5.55 -2.58 12.02
C ILE A 465 -4.29 -2.91 12.86
N GLY A 466 -3.11 -2.45 12.41
CA GLY A 466 -1.83 -2.64 13.10
C GLY A 466 -1.30 -4.07 13.03
N ALA A 467 -1.08 -4.69 14.19
CA ALA A 467 -0.39 -5.98 14.31
C ALA A 467 -0.99 -7.16 13.50
N PRO A 468 -2.32 -7.27 13.28
CA PRO A 468 -2.90 -8.34 12.45
C PRO A 468 -2.51 -8.29 10.97
N ASP A 469 -2.25 -7.10 10.42
CA ASP A 469 -1.90 -6.90 9.01
C ASP A 469 -0.72 -5.90 8.89
N PRO A 470 0.49 -6.30 9.34
CA PRO A 470 1.65 -5.43 9.34
C PRO A 470 2.23 -5.26 7.94
N HIS A 471 3.00 -4.20 7.72
CA HIS A 471 3.87 -4.09 6.55
C HIS A 471 4.99 -5.14 6.61
N ILE A 472 5.36 -5.70 5.45
CA ILE A 472 6.37 -6.76 5.36
C ILE A 472 7.43 -6.40 4.31
N PHE A 473 8.69 -6.59 4.67
CA PHE A 473 9.81 -6.62 3.72
C PHE A 473 10.79 -7.74 4.08
N GLN A 474 11.57 -8.17 3.10
CA GLN A 474 12.57 -9.23 3.25
C GLN A 474 13.96 -8.60 3.34
N VAL A 475 14.72 -8.94 4.37
CA VAL A 475 16.15 -8.62 4.43
C VAL A 475 16.94 -9.78 3.84
N ILE A 476 17.69 -9.51 2.78
CA ILE A 476 18.57 -10.49 2.15
C ILE A 476 19.98 -10.34 2.72
N SER A 477 20.46 -11.41 3.36
CA SER A 477 21.84 -11.46 3.84
C SER A 477 22.82 -11.25 2.69
N THR A 478 23.67 -10.23 2.81
CA THR A 478 24.83 -10.01 1.95
C THR A 478 26.11 -10.63 2.50
N GLN A 479 26.06 -11.15 3.74
CA GLN A 479 27.19 -11.86 4.33
C GLN A 479 27.51 -13.14 3.59
N LEU A 480 28.81 -13.39 3.42
CA LEU A 480 29.35 -14.62 2.88
C LEU A 480 29.94 -15.46 4.01
N GLU A 481 29.58 -16.74 4.04
CA GLU A 481 30.28 -17.75 4.83
C GLU A 481 31.49 -18.26 4.03
N MET A 482 32.68 -18.18 4.62
CA MET A 482 33.92 -18.60 3.97
C MET A 482 34.74 -19.54 4.85
N ASP A 483 35.02 -20.73 4.30
CA ASP A 483 35.94 -21.70 4.88
C ASP A 483 37.40 -21.26 4.66
N LEU A 484 38.12 -21.04 5.76
CA LEU A 484 39.54 -20.71 5.78
C LEU A 484 40.36 -21.88 6.33
N PRO A 485 40.89 -22.76 5.44
CA PRO A 485 41.76 -23.85 5.84
C PRO A 485 43.13 -23.34 6.28
N HIS A 486 43.71 -23.99 7.27
CA HIS A 486 45.07 -23.74 7.76
C HIS A 486 45.82 -25.06 7.97
N LEU A 487 47.13 -24.98 7.84
CA LEU A 487 48.06 -26.09 8.08
C LEU A 487 48.51 -26.11 9.54
N GLU A 488 49.00 -27.27 9.99
CA GLU A 488 49.78 -27.34 11.22
C GLU A 488 51.03 -26.44 11.09
N SER A 489 51.38 -25.75 12.18
CA SER A 489 52.45 -24.77 12.27
C SER A 489 52.14 -23.42 11.61
N TRP A 490 53.17 -22.74 11.09
CA TRP A 490 53.08 -21.38 10.55
C TRP A 490 52.33 -21.32 9.22
N ASN A 491 51.46 -20.33 9.08
CA ASN A 491 50.65 -20.06 7.88
C ASN A 491 50.77 -18.59 7.49
N LEU A 492 50.67 -18.32 6.19
CA LEU A 492 50.41 -16.98 5.67
C LEU A 492 48.92 -16.82 5.43
N VAL A 493 48.30 -15.94 6.21
CA VAL A 493 46.85 -15.71 6.22
C VAL A 493 46.53 -14.26 5.89
N GLY A 494 45.30 -14.02 5.45
CA GLY A 494 44.76 -12.69 5.21
C GLY A 494 43.27 -12.64 5.54
N LEU A 495 42.69 -11.44 5.53
CA LEU A 495 41.26 -11.26 5.81
C LEU A 495 40.51 -10.95 4.51
N PRO A 496 39.72 -11.91 3.98
CA PRO A 496 39.03 -11.75 2.70
C PRO A 496 37.60 -11.21 2.83
N LEU A 497 37.10 -10.96 4.05
CA LEU A 497 35.76 -10.43 4.31
C LEU A 497 35.85 -9.24 5.28
N VAL A 498 34.91 -8.30 5.20
CA VAL A 498 34.72 -7.29 6.24
C VAL A 498 33.92 -7.92 7.38
N VAL A 499 34.56 -8.10 8.53
CA VAL A 499 33.98 -8.79 9.70
C VAL A 499 33.71 -7.81 10.84
N THR A 500 32.75 -8.13 11.70
CA THR A 500 32.40 -7.29 12.86
C THR A 500 33.52 -7.19 13.89
N ASP A 501 34.26 -8.30 14.12
CA ASP A 501 35.38 -8.36 15.06
C ASP A 501 36.62 -8.97 14.37
N PRO A 502 37.59 -8.13 13.93
CA PRO A 502 38.77 -8.60 13.21
C PRO A 502 39.88 -9.14 14.13
N GLY A 503 39.61 -9.37 15.43
CA GLY A 503 40.57 -9.95 16.36
C GLY A 503 41.00 -11.36 15.94
N TYR A 504 42.32 -11.64 15.89
CA TYR A 504 42.78 -12.89 15.28
C TYR A 504 42.32 -14.15 16.02
N LEU A 505 42.17 -14.10 17.35
CA LEU A 505 41.62 -15.20 18.15
C LEU A 505 40.09 -15.30 18.08
N ASN A 506 39.40 -14.24 17.66
CA ASN A 506 37.97 -14.27 17.42
C ASN A 506 37.68 -14.99 16.09
N LEU A 507 38.49 -14.72 15.07
CA LEU A 507 38.39 -15.36 13.76
C LEU A 507 39.00 -16.77 13.71
N PHE A 508 40.08 -16.99 14.46
CA PHE A 508 40.80 -18.26 14.51
C PHE A 508 41.03 -18.70 15.97
N PRO A 509 40.01 -19.26 16.66
CA PRO A 509 40.11 -19.59 18.08
C PRO A 509 41.15 -20.66 18.44
N THR A 510 41.60 -21.47 17.47
CA THR A 510 42.63 -22.50 17.67
C THR A 510 44.04 -22.01 17.31
N ALA A 511 44.22 -20.74 16.94
CA ALA A 511 45.55 -20.19 16.69
C ALA A 511 46.35 -20.06 18.00
N THR A 512 47.66 -20.25 17.92
CA THR A 512 48.55 -20.12 19.07
C THR A 512 48.56 -18.66 19.54
N GLU A 513 48.37 -18.42 20.83
CA GLU A 513 48.37 -17.07 21.41
C GLU A 513 49.72 -16.36 21.18
N ASN A 514 49.70 -15.05 20.91
CA ASN A 514 50.88 -14.24 20.58
C ASN A 514 51.66 -14.68 19.34
N SER A 515 51.01 -15.40 18.40
CA SER A 515 51.64 -15.86 17.16
C SER A 515 51.26 -15.05 15.90
N PHE A 516 50.56 -13.93 16.05
CA PHE A 516 50.07 -13.12 14.94
C PHE A 516 51.03 -11.98 14.60
N PHE A 517 51.62 -11.98 13.41
CA PHE A 517 52.65 -11.01 13.01
C PHE A 517 52.41 -10.43 11.62
N SER A 518 52.52 -9.11 11.50
CA SER A 518 52.68 -8.41 10.21
C SER A 518 54.15 -8.31 9.82
N TYR A 519 54.43 -7.94 8.57
CA TYR A 519 55.78 -7.64 8.10
C TYR A 519 55.87 -6.22 7.53
N SER A 520 56.96 -5.54 7.86
CA SER A 520 57.35 -4.25 7.28
C SER A 520 58.85 -4.26 6.92
N PRO A 521 59.37 -3.24 6.22
CA PRO A 521 60.82 -3.09 6.02
C PRO A 521 61.65 -3.04 7.32
N SER A 522 61.01 -2.76 8.46
CA SER A 522 61.66 -2.77 9.78
C SER A 522 61.69 -4.15 10.46
N GLY A 523 61.05 -5.16 9.86
CA GLY A 523 60.95 -6.53 10.37
C GLY A 523 59.51 -6.93 10.71
N TYR A 524 59.38 -7.99 11.51
CA TYR A 524 58.10 -8.52 11.99
C TYR A 524 57.60 -7.75 13.20
N THR A 525 56.31 -7.42 13.20
CA THR A 525 55.63 -6.71 14.29
C THR A 525 54.48 -7.58 14.79
N PRO A 526 54.35 -7.81 16.11
CA PRO A 526 53.19 -8.51 16.66
C PRO A 526 51.93 -7.66 16.50
N GLU A 527 50.83 -8.30 16.13
CA GLU A 527 49.54 -7.67 15.88
C GLU A 527 48.45 -8.35 16.71
N THR A 528 47.29 -7.71 16.84
CA THR A 528 46.13 -8.27 17.57
C THR A 528 44.88 -8.40 16.71
N SER A 529 44.84 -7.74 15.56
CA SER A 529 43.68 -7.71 14.67
C SER A 529 44.10 -7.63 13.22
N PHE A 530 43.33 -8.27 12.35
CA PHE A 530 43.52 -8.19 10.91
C PHE A 530 43.18 -6.79 10.38
N SER A 531 43.85 -6.41 9.30
CA SER A 531 43.46 -5.33 8.40
C SER A 531 43.40 -5.90 6.99
N ALA A 532 42.31 -5.65 6.27
CA ALA A 532 42.14 -6.15 4.91
C ALA A 532 43.29 -5.69 4.01
N GLY A 533 43.72 -6.55 3.08
CA GLY A 533 44.82 -6.28 2.14
C GLY A 533 46.21 -6.61 2.69
N ASN A 534 46.38 -6.68 4.01
CA ASN A 534 47.62 -7.12 4.62
C ASN A 534 47.65 -8.65 4.78
N GLY A 535 48.80 -9.24 4.47
CA GLY A 535 49.08 -10.62 4.83
C GLY A 535 49.76 -10.70 6.21
N TYR A 536 49.56 -11.82 6.90
CA TYR A 536 50.06 -12.03 8.26
C TYR A 536 50.62 -13.45 8.43
N TRP A 537 51.58 -13.59 9.33
CA TRP A 537 51.95 -14.88 9.89
C TRP A 537 51.04 -15.23 11.06
N LEU A 538 50.58 -16.47 11.07
CA LEU A 538 49.81 -17.02 12.18
C LEU A 538 50.18 -18.50 12.40
N HIS A 539 50.33 -18.92 13.65
CA HIS A 539 50.70 -20.29 13.99
C HIS A 539 49.49 -21.08 14.52
N PHE A 540 49.42 -22.37 14.14
CA PHE A 540 48.42 -23.32 14.62
C PHE A 540 49.10 -24.60 15.12
N GLU A 541 48.58 -25.21 16.19
CA GLU A 541 49.12 -26.48 16.72
C GLU A 541 48.70 -27.71 15.91
N GLU A 542 47.58 -27.61 15.18
CA GLU A 542 47.03 -28.68 14.34
C GLU A 542 46.44 -28.07 13.06
N ALA A 543 46.46 -28.82 11.96
CA ALA A 543 45.79 -28.41 10.72
C ALA A 543 44.26 -28.46 10.91
N GLY A 544 43.53 -27.56 10.24
CA GLY A 544 42.08 -27.51 10.32
C GLY A 544 41.47 -26.48 9.39
N THR A 545 40.20 -26.16 9.62
CA THR A 545 39.45 -25.13 8.90
C THR A 545 38.65 -24.33 9.90
N HIS A 546 38.59 -23.02 9.69
CA HIS A 546 37.69 -22.12 10.42
C HIS A 546 36.75 -21.43 9.46
N ILE A 547 35.49 -21.31 9.86
CA ILE A 547 34.49 -20.57 9.11
C ILE A 547 34.52 -19.13 9.61
N ILE A 548 34.64 -18.18 8.69
CA ILE A 548 34.39 -16.77 8.96
C ILE A 548 33.14 -16.30 8.24
N LEU A 549 32.44 -15.35 8.86
CA LEU A 549 31.25 -14.69 8.33
C LEU A 549 31.53 -13.20 8.23
N GLY A 550 31.20 -12.61 7.09
CA GLY A 550 31.39 -11.17 6.87
C GLY A 550 30.95 -10.72 5.48
N GLU A 551 30.99 -9.41 5.26
CA GLU A 551 30.62 -8.80 3.99
C GLU A 551 31.74 -8.98 2.96
N PRO A 552 31.44 -9.50 1.76
CA PRO A 552 32.43 -9.60 0.71
C PRO A 552 32.78 -8.22 0.13
N PHE A 553 34.04 -8.02 -0.24
CA PHE A 553 34.51 -6.86 -0.97
C PHE A 553 35.21 -7.30 -2.27
N SER A 554 34.95 -6.57 -3.34
CA SER A 554 35.41 -6.89 -4.71
C SER A 554 36.64 -6.10 -5.14
N GLU A 555 37.09 -5.14 -4.32
CA GLU A 555 38.22 -4.27 -4.62
C GLU A 555 38.94 -3.86 -3.34
N ILE A 556 40.28 -3.80 -3.41
CA ILE A 556 41.10 -3.21 -2.37
C ILE A 556 42.35 -2.56 -2.97
N THR A 557 42.72 -1.39 -2.42
CA THR A 557 43.99 -0.72 -2.71
C THR A 557 44.98 -0.99 -1.59
N ILE A 558 46.19 -1.42 -1.96
CA ILE A 558 47.25 -1.80 -1.03
C ILE A 558 48.46 -0.89 -1.28
N GLU A 559 48.95 -0.28 -0.20
CA GLU A 559 50.21 0.45 -0.22
C GLU A 559 51.39 -0.54 -0.13
N LEU A 560 52.25 -0.50 -1.15
CA LEU A 560 53.51 -1.24 -1.19
C LEU A 560 54.66 -0.33 -0.77
N THR A 561 55.66 -0.95 -0.14
CA THR A 561 56.98 -0.38 0.11
C THR A 561 58.01 -0.95 -0.86
N GLU A 562 59.16 -0.26 -1.04
CA GLU A 562 60.28 -0.83 -1.80
C GLU A 562 60.75 -2.14 -1.16
N GLY A 563 60.91 -3.19 -1.95
CA GLY A 563 61.31 -4.51 -1.47
C GLY A 563 60.14 -5.47 -1.28
N TRP A 564 60.23 -6.36 -0.31
CA TRP A 564 59.22 -7.39 -0.05
C TRP A 564 58.04 -6.82 0.75
N ASN A 565 56.83 -7.18 0.34
CA ASN A 565 55.58 -6.82 1.01
C ASN A 565 54.78 -8.10 1.25
N LEU A 566 54.04 -8.15 2.36
CA LEU A 566 53.18 -9.25 2.71
C LEU A 566 51.72 -8.79 2.57
N ILE A 567 51.02 -9.32 1.56
CA ILE A 567 49.70 -8.87 1.13
C ILE A 567 48.67 -9.98 1.19
N SER A 568 47.38 -9.65 1.11
CA SER A 568 46.29 -10.62 0.95
C SER A 568 45.31 -10.20 -0.15
N GLY A 569 44.55 -11.17 -0.66
CA GLY A 569 43.52 -10.94 -1.68
C GLY A 569 42.18 -10.42 -1.14
N ILE A 570 41.23 -10.28 -2.07
CA ILE A 570 39.82 -9.91 -1.84
C ILE A 570 38.94 -11.16 -1.63
N SER A 571 37.61 -11.02 -1.59
CA SER A 571 36.66 -12.13 -1.34
C SER A 571 36.53 -13.15 -2.48
N SER A 572 37.21 -12.93 -3.60
CA SER A 572 37.25 -13.84 -4.76
C SER A 572 38.67 -14.02 -5.27
N THR A 573 38.95 -15.14 -5.93
CA THR A 573 40.24 -15.39 -6.58
C THR A 573 40.57 -14.34 -7.65
N VAL A 574 41.76 -13.74 -7.58
CA VAL A 574 42.26 -12.80 -8.60
C VAL A 574 43.57 -13.30 -9.17
N ASN A 575 43.70 -13.41 -10.50
CA ASN A 575 44.96 -13.81 -11.11
C ASN A 575 46.01 -12.71 -10.94
N ALA A 576 47.27 -13.10 -10.76
CA ALA A 576 48.37 -12.15 -10.55
C ALA A 576 48.54 -11.16 -11.72
N ASP A 577 48.17 -11.56 -12.95
CA ASP A 577 48.22 -10.71 -14.15
C ASP A 577 47.02 -9.75 -14.28
N GLN A 578 46.08 -9.80 -13.34
CA GLN A 578 44.92 -8.91 -13.24
C GLN A 578 45.10 -7.83 -12.15
N ILE A 579 46.18 -7.88 -11.37
CA ILE A 579 46.50 -6.83 -10.40
C ILE A 579 46.76 -5.52 -11.16
N ILE A 580 46.06 -4.45 -10.78
CA ILE A 580 46.22 -3.13 -11.36
C ILE A 580 47.43 -2.46 -10.71
N ASP A 581 48.49 -2.32 -11.50
CA ASP A 581 49.74 -1.72 -11.10
C ASP A 581 50.13 -0.61 -12.10
N PRO A 582 49.57 0.61 -11.95
CA PRO A 582 49.67 1.65 -12.96
C PRO A 582 51.08 2.23 -13.10
N ASN A 583 51.96 1.98 -12.14
CA ASN A 583 53.32 2.51 -12.09
C ASN A 583 54.40 1.42 -12.31
N ASP A 584 54.00 0.22 -12.75
CA ASP A 584 54.88 -0.94 -12.96
C ASP A 584 55.77 -1.22 -11.74
N LEU A 585 55.19 -1.15 -10.54
CA LEU A 585 55.86 -1.34 -9.25
C LEU A 585 56.26 -2.81 -9.02
N ILE A 586 55.41 -3.76 -9.39
CA ILE A 586 55.56 -5.19 -9.09
C ILE A 586 56.70 -5.79 -9.90
N ILE A 587 57.65 -6.40 -9.22
CA ILE A 587 58.72 -7.16 -9.87
C ILE A 587 58.12 -8.48 -10.42
N PRO A 588 58.25 -8.79 -11.72
CA PRO A 588 57.67 -9.98 -12.30
C PRO A 588 58.14 -11.28 -11.63
N ASN A 589 57.23 -12.26 -11.55
CA ASN A 589 57.46 -13.59 -10.94
C ASN A 589 57.85 -13.54 -9.45
N THR A 590 57.35 -12.55 -8.70
CA THR A 590 57.63 -12.41 -7.26
C THR A 590 56.45 -12.70 -6.35
N LEU A 591 55.33 -13.19 -6.89
CA LEU A 591 54.21 -13.64 -6.08
C LEU A 591 54.46 -15.05 -5.54
N PHE A 592 54.61 -15.18 -4.21
CA PHE A 592 54.86 -16.45 -3.54
C PHE A 592 53.86 -16.69 -2.40
N GLU A 593 53.30 -17.90 -2.34
CA GLU A 593 52.57 -18.40 -1.17
C GLU A 593 53.46 -19.31 -0.32
N PHE A 594 53.08 -19.53 0.94
CA PHE A 594 53.74 -20.47 1.84
C PHE A 594 52.89 -21.72 2.03
N GLN A 595 53.44 -22.90 1.70
CA GLN A 595 52.74 -24.19 1.77
C GLN A 595 53.32 -25.10 2.88
N GLY A 596 53.55 -24.55 4.07
CA GLY A 596 54.02 -25.31 5.24
C GLY A 596 55.36 -25.99 4.99
N ALA A 597 55.42 -27.32 5.18
CA ALA A 597 56.64 -28.12 5.00
C ALA A 597 57.24 -28.04 3.59
N SER A 598 56.43 -27.72 2.56
CA SER A 598 56.90 -27.53 1.18
C SER A 598 57.60 -26.19 0.96
N GLY A 599 57.55 -25.26 1.91
CA GLY A 599 58.17 -23.95 1.83
C GLY A 599 57.42 -22.99 0.89
N TYR A 600 58.17 -22.07 0.27
CA TYR A 600 57.61 -21.07 -0.64
C TYR A 600 57.41 -21.61 -2.04
N VAL A 601 56.23 -21.40 -2.59
CA VAL A 601 55.84 -21.82 -3.94
C VAL A 601 55.33 -20.62 -4.72
N TYR A 602 55.65 -20.58 -6.02
CA TYR A 602 55.16 -19.54 -6.92
C TYR A 602 53.62 -19.62 -7.04
N ALA A 603 52.94 -18.50 -6.82
CA ALA A 603 51.49 -18.40 -6.94
C ALA A 603 51.09 -17.68 -8.23
N GLN A 604 50.04 -18.16 -8.88
CA GLN A 604 49.47 -17.55 -10.11
C GLN A 604 48.25 -16.69 -9.82
N SER A 605 47.66 -16.84 -8.64
CA SER A 605 46.46 -16.17 -8.18
C SER A 605 46.56 -15.85 -6.69
N LEU A 606 45.82 -14.82 -6.29
CA LEU A 606 45.50 -14.49 -4.91
C LEU A 606 44.18 -15.19 -4.57
N GLU A 607 44.23 -16.22 -3.75
CA GLU A 607 43.05 -16.92 -3.23
C GLU A 607 42.55 -16.22 -1.95
N PRO A 608 41.23 -16.16 -1.72
CA PRO A 608 40.67 -15.61 -0.49
C PRO A 608 41.25 -16.26 0.77
N GLY A 609 41.58 -15.44 1.77
CA GLY A 609 42.03 -15.90 3.10
C GLY A 609 43.51 -16.25 3.21
N LYS A 610 44.25 -16.28 2.10
CA LYS A 610 45.70 -16.52 2.09
C LYS A 610 46.51 -15.22 2.08
N GLY A 611 47.70 -15.30 2.69
CA GLY A 611 48.74 -14.27 2.61
C GLY A 611 49.80 -14.62 1.55
N TYR A 612 50.35 -13.60 0.91
CA TYR A 612 51.30 -13.72 -0.20
C TYR A 612 52.45 -12.75 -0.07
N TRP A 613 53.65 -13.22 -0.39
CA TRP A 613 54.78 -12.34 -0.62
C TRP A 613 54.75 -11.77 -2.03
N ILE A 614 54.99 -10.48 -2.16
CA ILE A 614 55.17 -9.79 -3.43
C ILE A 614 56.33 -8.80 -3.32
N ARG A 615 57.12 -8.61 -4.38
CA ARG A 615 58.26 -7.67 -4.35
C ARG A 615 57.99 -6.48 -5.25
N SER A 616 58.29 -5.28 -4.75
CA SER A 616 58.12 -4.02 -5.46
C SER A 616 59.46 -3.31 -5.73
N PHE A 617 59.57 -2.61 -6.86
CA PHE A 617 60.70 -1.74 -7.23
C PHE A 617 60.77 -0.47 -6.39
N ASN A 618 59.62 0.10 -6.00
CA ASN A 618 59.50 1.35 -5.25
C ASN A 618 58.25 1.32 -4.35
N ALA A 619 58.11 2.32 -3.47
CA ALA A 619 56.83 2.51 -2.77
C ALA A 619 55.74 3.06 -3.72
N GLY A 620 54.49 2.67 -3.48
CA GLY A 620 53.33 3.11 -4.25
C GLY A 620 52.12 2.19 -4.05
N GLU A 621 51.05 2.41 -4.80
CA GLU A 621 49.79 1.68 -4.62
C GLU A 621 49.53 0.69 -5.75
N ILE A 622 48.96 -0.46 -5.40
CA ILE A 622 48.37 -1.42 -6.33
C ILE A 622 46.89 -1.63 -5.97
N THR A 623 46.08 -1.98 -6.96
CA THR A 623 44.66 -2.31 -6.74
C THR A 623 44.39 -3.75 -7.17
N ILE A 624 43.79 -4.52 -6.27
CA ILE A 624 43.27 -5.86 -6.54
C ILE A 624 41.77 -5.72 -6.74
N THR A 625 41.25 -6.11 -7.90
CA THR A 625 39.81 -6.06 -8.19
C THR A 625 39.39 -7.25 -9.07
N ASN A 626 38.15 -7.72 -8.91
CA ASN A 626 37.55 -8.70 -9.81
C ASN A 626 36.70 -8.06 -10.93
N SER A 627 36.63 -6.72 -10.95
CA SER A 627 35.97 -5.98 -12.02
C SER A 627 36.77 -6.14 -13.31
N ASN A 628 36.19 -6.76 -14.33
CA ASN A 628 36.80 -6.92 -15.66
C ASN A 628 37.04 -5.54 -16.31
N ASN A 629 38.14 -4.88 -15.98
CA ASN A 629 38.61 -3.69 -16.68
C ASN A 629 39.25 -4.10 -18.02
N THR A 630 38.39 -4.37 -19.01
CA THR A 630 38.77 -4.50 -20.43
C THR A 630 39.27 -3.19 -21.06
N GLN A 631 39.57 -2.14 -20.28
CA GLN A 631 40.19 -0.92 -20.78
C GLN A 631 41.53 -0.69 -20.09
N ASN A 632 42.60 -0.81 -20.89
CA ASN A 632 44.00 -0.39 -20.67
C ASN A 632 45.09 -1.47 -20.75
N ARG A 633 44.89 -2.55 -21.52
CA ARG A 633 46.02 -3.25 -22.14
C ARG A 633 46.42 -2.57 -23.46
N LYS A 634 47.10 -1.42 -23.35
CA LYS A 634 47.95 -0.84 -24.40
C LYS A 634 49.21 -0.28 -23.75
N ASN A 635 50.27 -1.09 -23.73
CA ASN A 635 51.50 -0.84 -24.50
C ASN A 635 52.31 -2.13 -24.60
#